data_AF-A0A251UZB6-F1
#
_entry.id   AF-A0A251UZB6-F1
#
_cell.length_a   1.000
_cell.length_b   1.000
_cell.length_c   1.000
_cell.angle_alpha   90.00
_cell.angle_beta   90.00
_cell.angle_gamma   90.00
#
_symmetry.space_group_name_H-M   'P 1'
#
loop_
_entity.id
_entity.type
_entity.pdbx_description
1 polymer ?
#
loop_
_entity_poly.entity_id
_entity_poly.type
_entity_poly.pdbx_seq_one_letter_code
_entity_poly.pdbx_strand_id
1 'polypeptide(L)'
;MLTAMIVLEEAYEGLRTFEVLGIEKKPDVKDHTCKSVVDTLSSVSSNSRDLYHALRVNGILKCRISKEDLTGIVLRFKGAVKDAASLLDYYHSIGGLLLVKDQSSEVDVHLENADGILRSIKALSQSDGRWRYSSNNPESSTYAAGLAFETISGVISLAASAVDENLIGTLKKDIVKLFDSIEKYDDGSYYFDDKHIDASGHQGPLSATSAVVRGLTAFASTSESLNIPEDKILGLARFFLGIGVPGNSKDLFYQIDTLSHLENNRVSVPLILSLPATVLSLTTKDKLKVKVSTVLGSTAPPLSVKLMQVFSSGSRDASVLKQELHFDPKEAVHTLDALPEGVDIGEYVFAFEIVLSDPEHKRKFATGGRTKVPVHVTGVVKVENAKVAVLEGDIVESEKKLDLPGKNDLALSANHLQKLHVSFLLTTPFGKPFKPHQALLKLRHESGVEHIFVVGNSGTHFEITLDFLSLVEKFYYLSGQYDIELTVGDAVMENSFLQPLGSIELDLPKAPEKSTQPPPQAVNPYLRYGPKPEIAHIFRVPEKLPPQEVSFAFLGLVLVPFLAFLVGLLRLGVNLKNFPTSAIPATFAILFHGGIAAVLILYVFFWLKLDLFTTLKTLGVIGIFLMFVGHRTLSHLASASAKLKSA
;
A
#
# COMPACT_ATOMS: atom_id res chain seq x y z
N MET A 1 -21.87 23.60 20.35
CA MET A 1 -22.65 23.44 19.10
C MET A 1 -22.08 24.45 18.11
N LEU A 2 -20.96 24.10 17.45
CA LEU A 2 -20.36 24.96 16.42
C LEU A 2 -21.19 24.81 15.15
N THR A 3 -21.98 25.82 14.79
CA THR A 3 -22.51 25.99 13.45
C THR A 3 -21.32 26.28 12.53
N ALA A 4 -20.80 25.26 11.85
CA ALA A 4 -19.86 25.45 10.76
C ALA A 4 -20.55 26.33 9.70
N MET A 5 -19.92 27.46 9.32
CA MET A 5 -20.34 28.19 8.12
C MET A 5 -20.29 27.21 6.95
N ILE A 6 -21.43 26.94 6.34
CA ILE A 6 -21.51 26.07 5.16
C ILE A 6 -20.75 26.77 4.03
N VAL A 7 -19.73 26.11 3.49
CA VAL A 7 -19.11 26.51 2.23
C VAL A 7 -20.10 26.16 1.11
N LEU A 8 -20.68 27.16 0.45
CA LEU A 8 -21.74 26.97 -0.54
C LEU A 8 -21.28 26.17 -1.78
N GLU A 9 -19.97 26.16 -2.06
CA GLU A 9 -19.37 25.28 -3.07
C GLU A 9 -19.61 23.80 -2.73
N GLU A 10 -19.17 23.36 -1.55
CA GLU A 10 -19.33 21.98 -1.06
C GLU A 10 -20.83 21.61 -0.93
N ALA A 11 -21.66 22.55 -0.49
CA ALA A 11 -23.10 22.35 -0.41
C ALA A 11 -23.71 22.02 -1.78
N TYR A 12 -23.30 22.76 -2.83
CA TYR A 12 -23.74 22.43 -4.18
C TYR A 12 -23.21 21.08 -4.65
N GLU A 13 -21.93 20.78 -4.41
CA GLU A 13 -21.31 19.52 -4.84
C GLU A 13 -22.08 18.32 -4.27
N GLY A 14 -22.41 18.36 -2.97
CA GLY A 14 -23.23 17.34 -2.33
C GLY A 14 -24.67 17.30 -2.87
N LEU A 15 -25.33 18.45 -2.99
CA LEU A 15 -26.72 18.53 -3.48
C LEU A 15 -26.87 18.04 -4.92
N ARG A 16 -25.92 18.39 -5.79
CA ARG A 16 -25.89 17.97 -7.19
C ARG A 16 -25.65 16.47 -7.31
N THR A 17 -24.75 15.93 -6.50
CA THR A 17 -24.51 14.48 -6.43
C THR A 17 -25.78 13.72 -6.04
N PHE A 18 -26.50 14.18 -5.00
CA PHE A 18 -27.76 13.57 -4.59
C PHE A 18 -28.86 13.67 -5.64
N GLU A 19 -28.96 14.81 -6.33
CA GLU A 19 -29.93 15.01 -7.40
C GLU A 19 -29.72 14.03 -8.57
N VAL A 20 -28.47 13.86 -9.01
CA VAL A 20 -28.14 12.92 -10.11
C VAL A 20 -28.40 11.46 -9.69
N LEU A 21 -28.12 11.11 -8.43
CA LEU A 21 -28.36 9.77 -7.91
C LEU A 21 -29.83 9.50 -7.51
N GLY A 22 -30.72 10.50 -7.64
CA GLY A 22 -32.13 10.36 -7.26
C GLY A 22 -32.38 10.19 -5.75
N ILE A 23 -31.47 10.68 -4.90
CA ILE A 23 -31.59 10.58 -3.43
C ILE A 23 -32.46 11.72 -2.91
N GLU A 24 -33.54 11.39 -2.19
CA GLU A 24 -34.46 12.38 -1.62
C GLU A 24 -33.79 13.28 -0.56
N LYS A 25 -34.09 14.58 -0.63
CA LYS A 25 -33.52 15.62 0.24
C LYS A 25 -34.30 15.68 1.56
N LYS A 26 -33.58 15.69 2.70
CA LYS A 26 -34.20 15.91 4.02
C LYS A 26 -34.64 17.38 4.20
N PRO A 27 -35.81 17.66 4.82
CA PRO A 27 -36.31 19.03 5.04
C PRO A 27 -35.37 19.93 5.86
N ASP A 28 -34.77 19.41 6.94
CA ASP A 28 -33.94 20.21 7.88
C ASP A 28 -32.69 20.83 7.25
N VAL A 29 -32.14 20.20 6.19
CA VAL A 29 -30.95 20.70 5.47
C VAL A 29 -31.31 21.89 4.58
N LYS A 30 -32.56 21.94 4.10
CA LYS A 30 -33.03 22.99 3.19
C LYS A 30 -33.11 24.35 3.87
N ASP A 31 -33.65 24.43 5.08
CA ASP A 31 -33.91 25.72 5.74
C ASP A 31 -32.62 26.43 6.16
N HIS A 32 -31.66 25.71 6.74
CA HIS A 32 -30.36 26.27 7.12
C HIS A 32 -29.56 26.71 5.88
N THR A 33 -29.52 25.88 4.83
CA THR A 33 -28.78 26.18 3.60
C THR A 33 -29.41 27.34 2.85
N CYS A 34 -30.74 27.41 2.78
CA CYS A 34 -31.43 28.54 2.16
C CYS A 34 -31.17 29.86 2.88
N LYS A 35 -31.02 29.85 4.21
CA LYS A 35 -30.60 31.05 4.95
C LYS A 35 -29.21 31.53 4.50
N SER A 36 -28.23 30.63 4.42
CA SER A 36 -26.88 30.98 3.95
C SER A 36 -26.87 31.47 2.49
N VAL A 37 -27.74 30.92 1.64
CA VAL A 37 -27.92 31.41 0.26
C VAL A 37 -28.44 32.85 0.27
N VAL A 38 -29.53 33.12 0.99
CA VAL A 38 -30.11 34.47 1.05
C VAL A 38 -29.12 35.47 1.64
N ASP A 39 -28.49 35.13 2.77
CA ASP A 39 -27.50 35.99 3.42
C ASP A 39 -26.34 36.34 2.48
N THR A 40 -25.89 35.39 1.65
CA THR A 40 -24.81 35.61 0.67
C THR A 40 -25.28 36.47 -0.51
N LEU A 41 -26.48 36.22 -1.03
CA LEU A 41 -27.01 36.93 -2.19
C LEU A 41 -27.37 38.39 -1.88
N SER A 42 -27.87 38.66 -0.67
CA SER A 42 -28.19 40.01 -0.21
C SER A 42 -26.96 40.79 0.30
N SER A 43 -25.82 40.13 0.51
CA SER A 43 -24.61 40.80 0.98
C SER A 43 -23.88 41.55 -0.14
N VAL A 44 -23.58 42.83 0.12
CA VAL A 44 -22.79 43.69 -0.78
C VAL A 44 -21.31 43.30 -0.82
N SER A 45 -20.80 42.62 0.22
CA SER A 45 -19.38 42.21 0.30
C SER A 45 -19.05 40.92 -0.44
N SER A 46 -20.06 40.15 -0.88
CA SER A 46 -19.84 38.88 -1.57
C SER A 46 -19.16 39.07 -2.93
N ASN A 47 -18.14 38.27 -3.21
CA ASN A 47 -17.46 38.29 -4.51
C ASN A 47 -18.26 37.47 -5.55
N SER A 48 -17.82 37.50 -6.81
CA SER A 48 -18.48 36.77 -7.91
C SER A 48 -18.53 35.24 -7.69
N ARG A 49 -17.50 34.66 -7.06
CA ARG A 49 -17.44 33.22 -6.73
C ARG A 49 -18.51 32.83 -5.71
N ASP A 50 -18.63 33.59 -4.62
CA ASP A 50 -19.60 33.31 -3.56
C ASP A 50 -21.04 33.43 -4.09
N LEU A 51 -21.31 34.49 -4.88
CA LEU A 51 -22.60 34.67 -5.54
C LEU A 51 -22.92 33.55 -6.53
N TYR A 52 -21.93 33.11 -7.30
CA TYR A 52 -22.08 32.00 -8.25
C TYR A 52 -22.48 30.70 -7.54
N HIS A 53 -21.76 30.32 -6.49
CA HIS A 53 -22.09 29.11 -5.73
C HIS A 53 -23.44 29.21 -5.01
N ALA A 54 -23.78 30.39 -4.47
CA ALA A 54 -25.10 30.64 -3.88
C ALA A 54 -26.23 30.43 -4.89
N LEU A 55 -26.08 30.94 -6.12
CA LEU A 55 -27.05 30.74 -7.20
C LEU A 55 -27.13 29.29 -7.66
N ARG A 56 -26.01 28.56 -7.71
CA ARG A 56 -26.00 27.13 -8.03
C ARG A 56 -26.80 26.32 -7.01
N VAL A 57 -26.58 26.57 -5.72
CA VAL A 57 -27.35 25.95 -4.63
C VAL A 57 -28.83 26.31 -4.75
N ASN A 58 -29.13 27.59 -5.03
CA ASN A 58 -30.51 28.03 -5.23
C ASN A 58 -31.20 27.34 -6.41
N GLY A 59 -30.46 27.05 -7.48
CA GLY A 59 -30.94 26.29 -8.63
C GLY A 59 -31.55 24.94 -8.24
N ILE A 60 -31.03 24.31 -7.18
CA ILE A 60 -31.43 22.99 -6.69
C ILE A 60 -32.43 23.06 -5.52
N LEU A 61 -32.26 24.01 -4.59
CA LEU A 61 -33.12 24.12 -3.39
C LEU A 61 -34.35 25.01 -3.59
N LYS A 62 -34.34 25.88 -4.61
CA LYS A 62 -35.39 26.86 -4.91
C LYS A 62 -35.77 27.69 -3.67
N CYS A 63 -34.77 28.34 -3.08
CA CYS A 63 -34.95 29.25 -1.94
C CYS A 63 -35.70 30.51 -2.40
N ARG A 64 -36.38 31.20 -1.46
CA ARG A 64 -37.13 32.43 -1.75
C ARG A 64 -36.14 33.59 -1.85
N ILE A 65 -35.98 34.16 -3.06
CA ILE A 65 -35.14 35.33 -3.33
C ILE A 65 -36.01 36.43 -3.92
N SER A 66 -35.80 37.68 -3.52
CA SER A 66 -36.55 38.82 -4.08
C SER A 66 -36.07 39.15 -5.49
N LYS A 67 -36.94 39.78 -6.30
CA LYS A 67 -36.61 40.18 -7.67
C LYS A 67 -35.57 41.32 -7.67
N GLU A 68 -35.66 42.18 -6.69
CA GLU A 68 -34.76 43.30 -6.45
C GLU A 68 -33.34 42.80 -6.18
N ASP A 69 -33.19 41.75 -5.35
CA ASP A 69 -31.90 41.11 -5.09
C ASP A 69 -31.30 40.53 -6.38
N LEU A 70 -32.09 39.78 -7.17
CA LEU A 70 -31.63 39.21 -8.44
C LEU A 70 -31.17 40.29 -9.44
N THR A 71 -31.90 41.40 -9.53
CA THR A 71 -31.54 42.52 -10.40
C THR A 71 -30.23 43.17 -9.95
N GLY A 72 -30.05 43.37 -8.64
CA GLY A 72 -28.80 43.88 -8.07
C GLY A 72 -27.60 42.95 -8.32
N ILE A 73 -27.81 41.64 -8.24
CA ILE A 73 -26.78 40.62 -8.52
C ILE A 73 -26.38 40.63 -10.00
N VAL A 74 -27.34 40.74 -10.91
CA VAL A 74 -27.05 40.81 -12.36
C VAL A 74 -26.19 42.03 -12.69
N LEU A 75 -26.46 43.19 -12.09
CA LEU A 75 -25.62 44.38 -12.27
C LEU A 75 -24.19 44.15 -11.77
N ARG A 76 -24.02 43.47 -10.63
CA ARG A 76 -22.70 43.12 -10.08
C ARG A 76 -21.95 42.15 -11.00
N PHE A 77 -22.61 41.12 -11.53
CA PHE A 77 -21.96 40.23 -12.50
C PHE A 77 -21.62 40.93 -13.80
N LYS A 78 -22.50 41.77 -14.36
CA LYS A 78 -22.19 42.57 -15.55
C LYS A 78 -20.99 43.50 -15.30
N GLY A 79 -20.87 44.09 -14.10
CA GLY A 79 -19.69 44.83 -13.66
C GLY A 79 -18.44 43.95 -13.61
N ALA A 80 -18.52 42.80 -12.92
CA ALA A 80 -17.41 41.85 -12.79
C ALA A 80 -16.91 41.29 -14.14
N VAL A 81 -17.80 41.11 -15.14
CA VAL A 81 -17.41 40.73 -16.51
C VAL A 81 -16.61 41.83 -17.20
N LYS A 82 -16.93 43.12 -16.97
CA LYS A 82 -16.18 44.25 -17.53
C LYS A 82 -14.80 44.38 -16.91
N ASP A 83 -14.70 44.12 -15.61
CA ASP A 83 -13.46 44.24 -14.83
C ASP A 83 -12.65 42.94 -14.76
N ALA A 84 -13.08 41.87 -15.45
CA ALA A 84 -12.49 40.54 -15.38
C ALA A 84 -11.05 40.53 -15.90
N ALA A 85 -10.12 40.09 -15.04
CA ALA A 85 -8.69 39.96 -15.36
C ALA A 85 -8.23 38.51 -15.52
N SER A 86 -9.06 37.55 -15.10
CA SER A 86 -8.78 36.12 -15.18
C SER A 86 -9.95 35.33 -15.75
N LEU A 87 -9.65 34.10 -16.20
CA LEU A 87 -10.63 33.14 -16.66
C LEU A 87 -11.67 32.80 -15.57
N LEU A 88 -11.26 32.75 -14.30
CA LEU A 88 -12.16 32.45 -13.19
C LEU A 88 -13.16 33.59 -12.93
N ASP A 89 -12.74 34.84 -13.13
CA ASP A 89 -13.65 36.00 -13.03
C ASP A 89 -14.75 35.91 -14.08
N TYR A 90 -14.38 35.58 -15.32
CA TYR A 90 -15.32 35.32 -16.40
C TYR A 90 -16.23 34.12 -16.08
N TYR A 91 -15.64 33.00 -15.65
CA TYR A 91 -16.37 31.76 -15.36
C TYR A 91 -17.46 31.97 -14.29
N HIS A 92 -17.13 32.56 -13.14
CA HIS A 92 -18.12 32.79 -12.09
C HIS A 92 -19.17 33.83 -12.51
N SER A 93 -18.76 34.90 -13.20
CA SER A 93 -19.68 36.00 -13.52
C SER A 93 -20.65 35.63 -14.65
N ILE A 94 -20.15 35.02 -15.73
CA ILE A 94 -20.96 34.55 -16.86
C ILE A 94 -21.81 33.35 -16.43
N GLY A 95 -21.24 32.41 -15.67
CA GLY A 95 -21.99 31.30 -15.10
C GLY A 95 -23.11 31.78 -14.18
N GLY A 96 -22.85 32.82 -13.36
CA GLY A 96 -23.85 33.46 -12.52
C GLY A 96 -25.00 34.07 -13.33
N LEU A 97 -24.70 34.82 -14.39
CA LEU A 97 -25.70 35.38 -15.30
C LEU A 97 -26.55 34.29 -15.97
N LEU A 98 -25.93 33.18 -16.39
CA LEU A 98 -26.64 32.05 -16.98
C LEU A 98 -27.59 31.39 -15.98
N LEU A 99 -27.16 31.21 -14.72
CA LEU A 99 -28.02 30.68 -13.66
C LEU A 99 -29.21 31.60 -13.37
N VAL A 100 -29.03 32.93 -13.43
CA VAL A 100 -30.16 33.87 -13.28
C VAL A 100 -31.11 33.77 -14.46
N LYS A 101 -30.60 33.67 -15.69
CA LYS A 101 -31.41 33.45 -16.91
C LYS A 101 -32.36 32.26 -16.76
N ASP A 102 -31.85 31.15 -16.22
CA ASP A 102 -32.61 29.92 -16.03
C ASP A 102 -33.60 30.00 -14.85
N GLN A 103 -33.40 30.93 -13.92
CA GLN A 103 -34.25 31.13 -12.73
C GLN A 103 -35.33 32.20 -12.92
N SER A 104 -35.10 33.21 -13.77
CA SER A 104 -36.04 34.30 -14.05
C SER A 104 -35.85 34.87 -15.45
N SER A 105 -36.94 34.88 -16.23
CA SER A 105 -36.98 35.49 -17.57
C SER A 105 -37.20 37.01 -17.54
N GLU A 106 -37.45 37.60 -16.38
CA GLU A 106 -37.83 39.01 -16.24
C GLU A 106 -36.64 39.95 -16.00
N VAL A 107 -35.42 39.42 -15.85
CA VAL A 107 -34.20 40.21 -15.59
C VAL A 107 -33.32 40.20 -16.83
N ASP A 108 -32.87 41.39 -17.26
CA ASP A 108 -31.99 41.51 -18.42
C ASP A 108 -30.56 41.02 -18.08
N VAL A 109 -30.27 39.79 -18.50
CA VAL A 109 -28.97 39.12 -18.36
C VAL A 109 -28.09 39.26 -19.62
N HIS A 110 -28.55 39.96 -20.67
CA HIS A 110 -27.85 39.97 -21.95
C HIS A 110 -26.51 40.71 -21.88
N LEU A 111 -25.54 40.21 -22.65
CA LEU A 111 -24.22 40.78 -22.84
C LEU A 111 -24.20 41.60 -24.14
N GLU A 112 -24.03 42.92 -24.02
CA GLU A 112 -23.98 43.84 -25.18
C GLU A 112 -22.72 43.66 -26.03
N ASN A 113 -21.59 43.26 -25.42
CA ASN A 113 -20.29 43.09 -26.09
C ASN A 113 -19.80 41.64 -26.05
N ALA A 114 -20.65 40.69 -26.48
CA ALA A 114 -20.33 39.26 -26.45
C ALA A 114 -19.07 38.91 -27.25
N ASP A 115 -18.90 39.47 -28.46
CA ASP A 115 -17.71 39.25 -29.30
C ASP A 115 -16.42 39.73 -28.62
N GLY A 116 -16.44 40.89 -27.97
CA GLY A 116 -15.28 41.41 -27.24
C GLY A 116 -14.89 40.52 -26.07
N ILE A 117 -15.89 40.07 -25.30
CA ILE A 117 -15.68 39.14 -24.17
C ILE A 117 -15.11 37.81 -24.67
N LEU A 118 -15.67 37.26 -25.75
CA LEU A 118 -15.19 36.01 -26.34
C LEU A 118 -13.75 36.14 -26.83
N ARG A 119 -13.38 37.26 -27.50
CA ARG A 119 -11.98 37.52 -27.90
C ARG A 119 -11.04 37.59 -26.69
N SER A 120 -11.46 38.20 -25.58
CA SER A 120 -10.67 38.25 -24.34
C SER A 120 -10.43 36.86 -23.76
N ILE A 121 -11.46 36.01 -23.68
CA ILE A 121 -11.31 34.63 -23.21
C ILE A 121 -10.47 33.80 -24.19
N LYS A 122 -10.66 33.98 -25.49
CA LYS A 122 -9.89 33.32 -26.55
C LYS A 122 -8.42 33.71 -26.51
N ALA A 123 -8.06 34.93 -26.12
CA ALA A 123 -6.66 35.35 -25.99
C ALA A 123 -5.87 34.53 -24.95
N LEU A 124 -6.55 33.83 -24.04
CA LEU A 124 -5.93 32.93 -23.06
C LEU A 124 -5.62 31.52 -23.62
N SER A 125 -6.17 31.18 -24.79
CA SER A 125 -5.96 29.89 -25.47
C SER A 125 -4.52 29.69 -25.94
N GLN A 126 -4.07 28.44 -25.97
CA GLN A 126 -2.79 28.02 -26.51
C GLN A 126 -2.97 27.16 -27.76
N SER A 127 -1.91 27.02 -28.56
CA SER A 127 -1.94 26.28 -29.84
C SER A 127 -2.16 24.76 -29.70
N ASP A 128 -2.00 24.22 -28.50
CA ASP A 128 -2.25 22.82 -28.18
C ASP A 128 -3.67 22.57 -27.63
N GLY A 129 -4.52 23.59 -27.61
CA GLY A 129 -5.89 23.50 -27.10
C GLY A 129 -6.00 23.62 -25.57
N ARG A 130 -4.91 23.87 -24.84
CA ARG A 130 -4.96 24.23 -23.41
C ARG A 130 -5.19 25.73 -23.20
N TRP A 131 -5.63 26.10 -22.01
CA TRP A 131 -5.94 27.50 -21.66
C TRP A 131 -5.16 27.95 -20.43
N ARG A 132 -4.78 29.23 -20.42
CA ARG A 132 -4.23 29.90 -19.24
C ARG A 132 -5.34 30.46 -18.36
N TYR A 133 -5.05 30.60 -17.07
CA TYR A 133 -5.96 31.27 -16.14
C TYR A 133 -5.95 32.80 -16.26
N SER A 134 -4.84 33.40 -16.70
CA SER A 134 -4.71 34.84 -16.94
C SER A 134 -3.57 35.12 -17.91
N SER A 135 -3.49 36.34 -18.45
CA SER A 135 -2.38 36.75 -19.32
C SER A 135 -1.02 36.73 -18.62
N ASN A 136 -1.02 36.90 -17.30
CA ASN A 136 0.18 37.01 -16.48
C ASN A 136 0.65 35.66 -15.94
N ASN A 137 -0.17 34.62 -16.04
CA ASN A 137 0.20 33.25 -15.68
C ASN A 137 0.69 32.51 -16.94
N PRO A 138 1.96 32.06 -17.01
CA PRO A 138 2.45 31.32 -18.17
C PRO A 138 1.86 29.91 -18.28
N GLU A 139 1.36 29.34 -17.18
CA GLU A 139 0.88 27.97 -17.13
C GLU A 139 -0.50 27.83 -17.74
N SER A 140 -0.64 26.85 -18.62
CA SER A 140 -1.90 26.46 -19.24
C SER A 140 -2.28 25.04 -18.84
N SER A 141 -3.56 24.78 -18.61
CA SER A 141 -4.07 23.48 -18.20
C SER A 141 -5.25 23.02 -19.04
N THR A 142 -5.51 21.71 -19.01
CA THR A 142 -6.70 21.10 -19.62
C THR A 142 -7.95 21.43 -18.82
N TYR A 143 -7.85 21.53 -17.49
CA TYR A 143 -8.97 21.98 -16.66
C TYR A 143 -9.42 23.40 -17.02
N ALA A 144 -8.48 24.34 -17.19
CA ALA A 144 -8.78 25.70 -17.62
C ALA A 144 -9.42 25.71 -19.01
N ALA A 145 -9.05 24.81 -19.91
CA ALA A 145 -9.72 24.68 -21.21
C ALA A 145 -11.20 24.30 -21.04
N GLY A 146 -11.50 23.33 -20.17
CA GLY A 146 -12.86 22.96 -19.81
C GLY A 146 -13.69 24.14 -19.28
N LEU A 147 -13.13 24.90 -18.32
CA LEU A 147 -13.76 26.12 -17.81
C LEU A 147 -13.99 27.16 -18.92
N ALA A 148 -13.02 27.35 -19.80
CA ALA A 148 -13.14 28.30 -20.91
C ALA A 148 -14.25 27.90 -21.89
N PHE A 149 -14.37 26.62 -22.25
CA PHE A 149 -15.44 26.14 -23.13
C PHE A 149 -16.83 26.36 -22.52
N GLU A 150 -16.98 26.07 -21.22
CA GLU A 150 -18.22 26.32 -20.50
C GLU A 150 -18.55 27.82 -20.46
N THR A 151 -17.56 28.64 -20.14
CA THR A 151 -17.70 30.10 -20.05
C THR A 151 -18.10 30.70 -21.41
N ILE A 152 -17.42 30.30 -22.49
CA ILE A 152 -17.73 30.79 -23.84
C ILE A 152 -19.13 30.34 -24.28
N SER A 153 -19.55 29.11 -23.93
CA SER A 153 -20.93 28.67 -24.16
C SER A 153 -21.94 29.58 -23.46
N GLY A 154 -21.64 30.01 -22.23
CA GLY A 154 -22.42 31.01 -21.51
C GLY A 154 -22.46 32.37 -22.22
N VAL A 155 -21.33 32.84 -22.75
CA VAL A 155 -21.28 34.08 -23.55
C VAL A 155 -22.17 34.01 -24.78
N ILE A 156 -22.10 32.91 -25.54
CA ILE A 156 -22.94 32.68 -26.72
C ILE A 156 -24.42 32.66 -26.32
N SER A 157 -24.76 32.00 -25.21
CA SER A 157 -26.14 31.93 -24.70
C SER A 157 -26.71 33.27 -24.22
N LEU A 158 -25.84 34.18 -23.77
CA LEU A 158 -26.23 35.48 -23.20
C LEU A 158 -26.06 36.63 -24.21
N ALA A 159 -25.51 36.38 -25.40
CA ALA A 159 -25.28 37.41 -26.40
C ALA A 159 -26.60 38.07 -26.83
N ALA A 160 -26.60 39.40 -26.90
CA ALA A 160 -27.75 40.16 -27.41
C ALA A 160 -27.92 40.06 -28.94
N SER A 161 -26.87 39.62 -29.64
CA SER A 161 -26.82 39.45 -31.09
C SER A 161 -26.00 38.22 -31.46
N ALA A 162 -26.09 37.76 -32.72
CA ALA A 162 -25.32 36.61 -33.19
C ALA A 162 -23.81 36.88 -33.05
N VAL A 163 -23.12 35.93 -32.42
CA VAL A 163 -21.67 35.96 -32.22
C VAL A 163 -20.95 35.63 -33.53
N ASP A 164 -19.78 36.22 -33.75
CA ASP A 164 -18.96 36.00 -34.95
C ASP A 164 -18.66 34.49 -35.19
N GLU A 165 -19.19 33.96 -36.29
CA GLU A 165 -19.03 32.55 -36.70
C GLU A 165 -17.57 32.15 -36.95
N ASN A 166 -16.70 33.08 -37.34
CA ASN A 166 -15.28 32.79 -37.50
C ASN A 166 -14.62 32.52 -36.13
N LEU A 167 -15.01 33.28 -35.09
CA LEU A 167 -14.53 33.04 -33.73
C LEU A 167 -14.99 31.66 -33.24
N ILE A 168 -16.26 31.32 -33.45
CA ILE A 168 -16.82 29.99 -33.15
C ILE A 168 -16.04 28.90 -33.89
N GLY A 169 -15.74 29.10 -35.19
CA GLY A 169 -14.95 28.18 -35.99
C GLY A 169 -13.53 27.96 -35.49
N THR A 170 -12.86 29.01 -34.98
CA THR A 170 -11.53 28.87 -34.35
C THR A 170 -11.60 28.08 -33.04
N LEU A 171 -12.63 28.30 -32.23
CA LEU A 171 -12.83 27.57 -30.98
C LEU A 171 -13.10 26.09 -31.22
N LYS A 172 -13.90 25.73 -32.23
CA LYS A 172 -14.10 24.33 -32.63
C LYS A 172 -12.77 23.64 -32.96
N LYS A 173 -11.85 24.34 -33.63
CA LYS A 173 -10.50 23.80 -33.94
C LYS A 173 -9.68 23.59 -32.67
N ASP A 174 -9.71 24.52 -31.73
CA ASP A 174 -8.97 24.38 -30.47
C ASP A 174 -9.52 23.24 -29.60
N ILE A 175 -10.84 23.06 -29.54
CA ILE A 175 -11.47 21.93 -28.84
C ILE A 175 -10.99 20.62 -29.46
N VAL A 176 -11.06 20.48 -30.78
CA VAL A 176 -10.55 19.28 -31.47
C VAL A 176 -9.05 19.08 -31.21
N LYS A 177 -8.28 20.17 -31.16
CA LYS A 177 -6.84 20.13 -30.89
C LYS A 177 -6.52 19.65 -29.48
N LEU A 178 -7.31 20.04 -28.47
CA LEU A 178 -7.15 19.55 -27.10
C LEU A 178 -7.25 18.02 -27.04
N PHE A 179 -8.14 17.41 -27.83
CA PHE A 179 -8.26 15.95 -27.91
C PHE A 179 -7.03 15.24 -28.51
N ASP A 180 -6.05 15.95 -29.07
CA ASP A 180 -4.76 15.36 -29.44
C ASP A 180 -3.89 15.04 -28.21
N SER A 181 -4.12 15.71 -27.07
CA SER A 181 -3.40 15.48 -25.82
C SER A 181 -4.08 14.51 -24.86
N ILE A 182 -5.18 13.88 -25.28
CA ILE A 182 -5.90 12.90 -24.45
C ILE A 182 -5.03 11.65 -24.24
N GLU A 183 -4.94 11.18 -23.00
CA GLU A 183 -4.25 9.95 -22.64
C GLU A 183 -5.22 8.76 -22.68
N LYS A 184 -4.66 7.55 -22.76
CA LYS A 184 -5.41 6.31 -22.95
C LYS A 184 -4.83 5.18 -22.10
N TYR A 185 -5.70 4.46 -21.39
CA TYR A 185 -5.37 3.21 -20.71
C TYR A 185 -5.60 1.99 -21.64
N ASP A 186 -4.98 0.85 -21.29
CA ASP A 186 -5.06 -0.39 -22.07
C ASP A 186 -6.48 -0.97 -22.14
N ASP A 187 -7.34 -0.66 -21.16
CA ASP A 187 -8.75 -1.02 -21.12
C ASP A 187 -9.64 -0.20 -22.09
N GLY A 188 -9.05 0.78 -22.78
CA GLY A 188 -9.74 1.69 -23.69
C GLY A 188 -10.44 2.86 -23.01
N SER A 189 -10.14 3.14 -21.75
CA SER A 189 -10.51 4.37 -21.05
C SER A 189 -9.62 5.53 -21.51
N TYR A 190 -10.19 6.73 -21.64
CA TYR A 190 -9.50 7.94 -22.07
C TYR A 190 -9.67 9.05 -21.04
N TYR A 191 -8.62 9.84 -20.79
CA TYR A 191 -8.63 10.90 -19.80
C TYR A 191 -7.69 12.05 -20.19
N PHE A 192 -7.88 13.20 -19.56
CA PHE A 192 -6.96 14.33 -19.62
C PHE A 192 -6.16 14.40 -18.31
N ASP A 193 -4.86 14.68 -18.41
CA ASP A 193 -3.96 14.82 -17.26
C ASP A 193 -3.14 16.11 -17.36
N ASP A 194 -3.07 16.83 -16.24
CA ASP A 194 -2.33 18.08 -16.11
C ASP A 194 -1.05 17.84 -15.30
N LYS A 195 0.07 17.68 -16.03
CA LYS A 195 1.37 17.23 -15.46
C LYS A 195 2.11 18.26 -14.57
N HIS A 196 1.56 19.44 -14.31
CA HIS A 196 2.25 20.51 -13.59
C HIS A 196 1.52 20.87 -12.29
N ILE A 197 2.30 20.96 -11.20
CA ILE A 197 1.82 21.24 -9.84
C ILE A 197 1.89 22.76 -9.61
N ASP A 198 0.75 23.44 -9.61
CA ASP A 198 0.65 24.82 -9.14
C ASP A 198 0.25 24.87 -7.64
N ALA A 199 0.47 26.02 -7.00
CA ALA A 199 0.27 26.26 -5.57
C ALA A 199 -1.22 26.33 -5.11
N SER A 200 -2.19 26.28 -6.02
CA SER A 200 -3.63 26.26 -5.76
C SER A 200 -4.22 24.85 -5.57
N GLY A 201 -3.39 23.81 -5.69
CA GLY A 201 -3.76 22.42 -5.45
C GLY A 201 -4.06 21.68 -6.76
N HIS A 202 -3.46 20.50 -6.89
CA HIS A 202 -3.58 19.65 -8.08
C HIS A 202 -5.05 19.40 -8.46
N GLN A 203 -5.37 19.64 -9.73
CA GLN A 203 -6.55 19.09 -10.37
C GLN A 203 -6.12 17.78 -11.02
N GLY A 204 -6.28 16.67 -10.30
CA GLY A 204 -5.93 15.35 -10.82
C GLY A 204 -6.72 15.00 -12.10
N PRO A 205 -6.34 13.91 -12.79
CA PRO A 205 -6.93 13.49 -14.06
C PRO A 205 -8.46 13.51 -14.08
N LEU A 206 -9.08 13.17 -12.94
CA LEU A 206 -10.53 13.19 -12.77
C LEU A 206 -11.14 14.58 -12.98
N SER A 207 -10.63 15.56 -12.26
CA SER A 207 -11.14 16.93 -12.29
C SER A 207 -10.87 17.62 -13.63
N ALA A 208 -9.68 17.41 -14.20
CA ALA A 208 -9.31 17.90 -15.54
C ALA A 208 -10.26 17.35 -16.61
N THR A 209 -10.44 16.02 -16.62
CA THR A 209 -11.36 15.34 -17.54
C THR A 209 -12.80 15.80 -17.34
N SER A 210 -13.22 15.99 -16.08
CA SER A 210 -14.57 16.46 -15.73
C SER A 210 -14.85 17.86 -16.29
N ALA A 211 -13.93 18.79 -16.09
CA ALA A 211 -14.05 20.15 -16.62
C ALA A 211 -14.14 20.15 -18.15
N VAL A 212 -13.32 19.34 -18.84
CA VAL A 212 -13.36 19.25 -20.30
C VAL A 212 -14.70 18.71 -20.80
N VAL A 213 -15.21 17.63 -20.21
CA VAL A 213 -16.52 17.04 -20.61
C VAL A 213 -17.66 18.02 -20.36
N ARG A 214 -17.67 18.68 -19.19
CA ARG A 214 -18.68 19.69 -18.86
C ARG A 214 -18.62 20.87 -19.84
N GLY A 215 -17.43 21.41 -20.09
CA GLY A 215 -17.24 22.49 -21.05
C GLY A 215 -17.62 22.10 -22.49
N LEU A 216 -17.24 20.90 -22.92
CA LEU A 216 -17.56 20.38 -24.25
C LEU A 216 -19.07 20.21 -24.45
N THR A 217 -19.75 19.59 -23.48
CA THR A 217 -21.21 19.35 -23.55
C THR A 217 -22.00 20.65 -23.46
N ALA A 218 -21.55 21.61 -22.64
CA ALA A 218 -22.09 22.96 -22.60
C ALA A 218 -21.93 23.68 -23.95
N PHE A 219 -20.74 23.65 -24.56
CA PHE A 219 -20.47 24.31 -25.83
C PHE A 219 -21.26 23.68 -27.00
N ALA A 220 -21.35 22.35 -27.05
CA ALA A 220 -22.16 21.65 -28.06
C ALA A 220 -23.67 21.92 -27.93
N SER A 221 -24.12 22.41 -26.77
CA SER A 221 -25.53 22.79 -26.59
C SER A 221 -25.88 24.12 -27.27
N THR A 222 -24.88 24.98 -27.51
CA THR A 222 -25.05 26.35 -28.02
C THR A 222 -24.50 26.55 -29.44
N SER A 223 -23.70 25.63 -29.95
CA SER A 223 -23.17 25.64 -31.32
C SER A 223 -23.47 24.34 -32.08
N GLU A 224 -23.37 24.35 -33.41
CA GLU A 224 -23.48 23.14 -34.24
C GLU A 224 -22.41 22.09 -33.90
N SER A 225 -22.71 20.83 -34.22
CA SER A 225 -21.97 19.62 -33.82
C SER A 225 -20.45 19.71 -33.95
N LEU A 226 -19.74 19.24 -32.92
CA LEU A 226 -18.30 19.04 -32.89
C LEU A 226 -17.96 17.64 -33.44
N ASN A 227 -16.97 17.56 -34.32
CA ASN A 227 -16.50 16.28 -34.84
C ASN A 227 -15.46 15.66 -33.91
N ILE A 228 -15.91 15.11 -32.78
CA ILE A 228 -15.06 14.35 -31.85
C ILE A 228 -15.19 12.86 -32.18
N PRO A 229 -14.08 12.10 -32.32
CA PRO A 229 -14.14 10.66 -32.55
C PRO A 229 -14.95 9.91 -31.48
N GLU A 230 -15.83 9.01 -31.91
CA GLU A 230 -16.72 8.25 -31.02
C GLU A 230 -15.96 7.42 -29.97
N ASP A 231 -14.79 6.89 -30.32
CA ASP A 231 -13.96 6.09 -29.42
C ASP A 231 -13.44 6.92 -28.24
N LYS A 232 -13.14 8.22 -28.45
CA LYS A 232 -12.73 9.14 -27.39
C LYS A 232 -13.89 9.46 -26.46
N ILE A 233 -15.10 9.68 -26.99
CA ILE A 233 -16.31 9.92 -26.17
C ILE A 233 -16.64 8.70 -25.32
N LEU A 234 -16.64 7.50 -25.91
CA LEU A 234 -16.85 6.26 -25.17
C LEU A 234 -15.72 6.02 -24.15
N GLY A 235 -14.49 6.34 -24.53
CA GLY A 235 -13.32 6.26 -23.67
C GLY A 235 -13.41 7.14 -22.42
N LEU A 236 -13.87 8.38 -22.57
CA LEU A 236 -14.15 9.28 -21.45
C LEU A 236 -15.21 8.69 -20.52
N ALA A 237 -16.28 8.12 -21.08
CA ALA A 237 -17.31 7.45 -20.30
C ALA A 237 -16.76 6.25 -19.50
N ARG A 238 -15.91 5.43 -20.12
CA ARG A 238 -15.25 4.30 -19.46
C ARG A 238 -14.33 4.75 -18.32
N PHE A 239 -13.59 5.84 -18.51
CA PHE A 239 -12.75 6.40 -17.45
C PHE A 239 -13.57 6.73 -16.19
N PHE A 240 -14.69 7.44 -16.33
CA PHE A 240 -15.53 7.77 -15.17
C PHE A 240 -16.23 6.55 -14.56
N LEU A 241 -16.64 5.56 -15.37
CA LEU A 241 -17.24 4.33 -14.85
C LEU A 241 -16.21 3.41 -14.16
N GLY A 242 -14.96 3.43 -14.60
CA GLY A 242 -13.87 2.58 -14.11
C GLY A 242 -13.31 2.97 -12.74
N ILE A 243 -13.55 4.21 -12.28
CA ILE A 243 -13.05 4.70 -10.97
C ILE A 243 -13.69 3.95 -9.79
N GLY A 244 -14.89 3.41 -9.95
CA GLY A 244 -15.63 2.78 -8.86
C GLY A 244 -16.08 3.80 -7.82
N VAL A 245 -15.67 3.62 -6.55
CA VAL A 245 -15.98 4.55 -5.45
C VAL A 245 -14.73 5.39 -5.13
N PRO A 246 -14.73 6.70 -5.44
CA PRO A 246 -13.59 7.57 -5.21
C PRO A 246 -13.36 7.83 -3.72
N GLY A 247 -12.11 8.15 -3.35
CA GLY A 247 -11.68 8.27 -1.96
C GLY A 247 -12.13 9.54 -1.22
N ASN A 248 -12.71 10.52 -1.92
CA ASN A 248 -13.20 11.76 -1.32
C ASN A 248 -14.48 12.27 -2.02
N SER A 249 -15.21 13.16 -1.35
CA SER A 249 -16.50 13.69 -1.82
C SER A 249 -16.40 14.58 -3.06
N LYS A 250 -15.27 15.28 -3.24
CA LYS A 250 -15.07 16.18 -4.39
C LYS A 250 -14.88 15.40 -5.68
N ASP A 251 -14.10 14.33 -5.61
CA ASP A 251 -13.91 13.38 -6.71
C ASP A 251 -15.22 12.65 -7.04
N LEU A 252 -16.01 12.27 -6.02
CA LEU A 252 -17.35 11.72 -6.23
C LEU A 252 -18.24 12.69 -7.00
N PHE A 253 -18.24 13.97 -6.62
CA PHE A 253 -18.98 15.00 -7.33
C PHE A 253 -18.52 15.11 -8.78
N TYR A 254 -17.22 15.22 -9.05
CA TYR A 254 -16.70 15.29 -10.42
C TYR A 254 -17.13 14.08 -11.26
N GLN A 255 -17.06 12.88 -10.69
CA GLN A 255 -17.45 11.66 -11.39
C GLN A 255 -18.95 11.65 -11.72
N ILE A 256 -19.81 11.85 -10.72
CA ILE A 256 -21.26 11.77 -10.87
C ILE A 256 -21.80 12.91 -11.73
N ASP A 257 -21.34 14.13 -11.52
CA ASP A 257 -21.76 15.28 -12.32
C ASP A 257 -21.35 15.10 -13.79
N THR A 258 -20.14 14.58 -14.05
CA THR A 258 -19.70 14.33 -15.44
C THR A 258 -20.50 13.22 -16.11
N LEU A 259 -20.78 12.12 -15.41
CA LEU A 259 -21.65 11.06 -15.94
C LEU A 259 -23.03 11.62 -16.28
N SER A 260 -23.57 12.57 -15.51
CA SER A 260 -24.83 13.24 -15.84
C SER A 260 -24.77 14.05 -17.13
N HIS A 261 -23.62 14.67 -17.44
CA HIS A 261 -23.40 15.40 -18.69
C HIS A 261 -23.22 14.43 -19.88
N LEU A 262 -22.67 13.24 -19.66
CA LEU A 262 -22.56 12.22 -20.70
C LEU A 262 -23.87 11.48 -20.97
N GLU A 263 -24.77 11.43 -19.99
CA GLU A 263 -26.06 10.73 -20.07
C GLU A 263 -26.95 11.25 -21.21
N ASN A 264 -26.97 12.57 -21.42
CA ASN A 264 -27.71 13.19 -22.51
C ASN A 264 -27.02 14.48 -22.96
N ASN A 265 -26.44 14.46 -24.15
CA ASN A 265 -25.71 15.60 -24.70
C ASN A 265 -25.83 15.70 -26.22
N ARG A 266 -25.45 16.87 -26.75
CA ARG A 266 -25.44 17.17 -28.20
C ARG A 266 -24.13 16.83 -28.92
N VAL A 267 -23.12 16.33 -28.21
CA VAL A 267 -21.87 15.84 -28.81
C VAL A 267 -22.11 14.45 -29.36
N SER A 268 -22.25 13.48 -28.46
CA SER A 268 -22.64 12.09 -28.71
C SER A 268 -22.88 11.41 -27.36
N VAL A 269 -23.98 10.68 -27.22
CA VAL A 269 -24.30 9.91 -26.01
C VAL A 269 -23.59 8.55 -26.07
N PRO A 270 -22.65 8.25 -25.17
CA PRO A 270 -21.93 6.97 -25.17
C PRO A 270 -22.86 5.81 -24.81
N LEU A 271 -22.84 4.75 -25.63
CA LEU A 271 -23.52 3.48 -25.33
C LEU A 271 -22.54 2.49 -24.69
N ILE A 272 -22.83 2.13 -23.45
CA ILE A 272 -22.03 1.23 -22.63
C ILE A 272 -22.51 -0.20 -22.83
N LEU A 273 -21.62 -1.03 -23.37
CA LEU A 273 -21.80 -2.47 -23.42
C LEU A 273 -21.29 -3.08 -22.11
N SER A 274 -22.17 -3.76 -21.39
CA SER A 274 -21.84 -4.47 -20.15
C SER A 274 -22.33 -5.91 -20.18
N LEU A 275 -21.60 -6.80 -19.49
CA LEU A 275 -22.00 -8.19 -19.29
C LEU A 275 -22.42 -8.34 -17.83
N PRO A 276 -23.69 -8.72 -17.54
CA PRO A 276 -24.12 -8.99 -16.17
C PRO A 276 -23.32 -10.09 -15.46
N ALA A 277 -22.77 -11.03 -16.23
CA ALA A 277 -21.84 -12.05 -15.77
C ALA A 277 -20.73 -12.25 -16.81
N THR A 278 -19.48 -12.24 -16.35
CA THR A 278 -18.29 -12.52 -17.17
C THR A 278 -17.75 -13.92 -16.96
N VAL A 279 -18.35 -14.69 -16.04
CA VAL A 279 -18.07 -16.10 -15.80
C VAL A 279 -19.27 -16.90 -16.29
N LEU A 280 -19.03 -17.87 -17.18
CA LEU A 280 -20.07 -18.68 -17.81
C LEU A 280 -19.74 -20.16 -17.62
N SER A 281 -20.66 -20.90 -17.00
CA SER A 281 -20.50 -22.33 -16.80
C SER A 281 -21.01 -23.16 -17.98
N LEU A 282 -20.14 -24.01 -18.53
CA LEU A 282 -20.52 -25.06 -19.49
C LEU A 282 -21.38 -26.14 -18.84
N THR A 283 -21.20 -26.39 -17.53
CA THR A 283 -21.91 -27.42 -16.78
C THR A 283 -23.39 -27.04 -16.60
N THR A 284 -23.68 -25.80 -16.20
CA THR A 284 -25.06 -25.28 -16.07
C THR A 284 -25.64 -24.78 -17.38
N LYS A 285 -24.81 -24.70 -18.44
CA LYS A 285 -25.15 -24.15 -19.76
C LYS A 285 -25.61 -22.69 -19.68
N ASP A 286 -24.81 -21.88 -18.99
CA ASP A 286 -25.09 -20.46 -18.84
C ASP A 286 -25.12 -19.76 -20.21
N LYS A 287 -26.10 -18.88 -20.37
CA LYS A 287 -26.24 -18.05 -21.57
C LYS A 287 -25.38 -16.80 -21.43
N LEU A 288 -24.65 -16.46 -22.48
CA LEU A 288 -23.98 -15.16 -22.55
C LEU A 288 -25.04 -14.07 -22.68
N LYS A 289 -25.01 -13.10 -21.76
CA LYS A 289 -25.91 -11.95 -21.72
C LYS A 289 -25.13 -10.67 -21.89
N VAL A 290 -25.59 -9.79 -22.77
CA VAL A 290 -25.00 -8.48 -23.05
C VAL A 290 -26.07 -7.42 -22.93
N LYS A 291 -25.84 -6.43 -22.08
CA LYS A 291 -26.71 -5.27 -21.90
C LYS A 291 -26.05 -4.05 -22.53
N VAL A 292 -26.86 -3.23 -23.21
CA VAL A 292 -26.42 -1.93 -23.72
C VAL A 292 -27.27 -0.85 -23.08
N SER A 293 -26.63 0.11 -22.43
CA SER A 293 -27.29 1.25 -21.77
C SER A 293 -26.47 2.52 -21.94
N THR A 294 -27.04 3.66 -21.54
CA THR A 294 -26.27 4.87 -21.31
C THR A 294 -25.43 4.75 -20.02
N VAL A 295 -24.65 5.79 -19.71
CA VAL A 295 -23.72 5.81 -18.56
C VAL A 295 -24.41 5.76 -17.20
N LEU A 296 -25.65 6.27 -17.07
CA LEU A 296 -26.46 6.17 -15.86
C LEU A 296 -27.56 5.11 -15.97
N GLY A 297 -27.52 4.26 -17.00
CA GLY A 297 -28.37 3.07 -17.09
C GLY A 297 -29.72 3.25 -17.79
N SER A 298 -29.96 4.39 -18.46
CA SER A 298 -31.14 4.56 -19.31
C SER A 298 -31.13 3.60 -20.50
N THR A 299 -32.32 3.32 -21.03
CA THR A 299 -32.51 2.39 -22.16
C THR A 299 -31.87 2.92 -23.43
N ALA A 300 -31.09 2.06 -24.10
CA ALA A 300 -30.50 2.35 -25.40
C ALA A 300 -31.56 2.42 -26.52
N PRO A 301 -31.28 3.12 -27.64
CA PRO A 301 -32.15 3.10 -28.82
C PRO A 301 -32.20 1.70 -29.46
N PRO A 302 -33.15 1.45 -30.38
CA PRO A 302 -33.16 0.21 -31.17
C PRO A 302 -31.81 -0.04 -31.86
N LEU A 303 -31.18 -1.17 -31.51
CA LEU A 303 -29.84 -1.54 -31.95
C LEU A 303 -29.68 -3.06 -32.05
N SER A 304 -28.61 -3.51 -32.71
CA SER A 304 -28.17 -4.91 -32.71
C SER A 304 -26.78 -5.02 -32.11
N VAL A 305 -26.49 -6.15 -31.46
CA VAL A 305 -25.17 -6.46 -30.91
C VAL A 305 -24.62 -7.69 -31.62
N LYS A 306 -23.39 -7.59 -32.13
CA LYS A 306 -22.72 -8.67 -32.85
C LYS A 306 -21.47 -9.11 -32.11
N LEU A 307 -21.32 -10.42 -31.91
CA LEU A 307 -20.07 -11.04 -31.50
C LEU A 307 -19.18 -11.21 -32.74
N MET A 308 -18.15 -10.39 -32.84
CA MET A 308 -17.30 -10.32 -34.02
C MET A 308 -16.17 -11.35 -33.96
N GLN A 309 -15.49 -11.43 -32.81
CA GLN A 309 -14.31 -12.25 -32.62
C GLN A 309 -14.24 -12.80 -31.20
N VAL A 310 -13.68 -14.01 -31.07
CA VAL A 310 -13.31 -14.60 -29.78
C VAL A 310 -11.82 -14.90 -29.81
N PHE A 311 -11.07 -14.39 -28.83
CA PHE A 311 -9.64 -14.64 -28.66
C PHE A 311 -9.45 -15.56 -27.46
N SER A 312 -8.69 -16.63 -27.61
CA SER A 312 -8.21 -17.42 -26.46
C SER A 312 -7.11 -16.63 -25.74
N SER A 313 -7.16 -16.57 -24.41
CA SER A 313 -6.16 -15.86 -23.60
C SER A 313 -4.74 -16.36 -23.95
N GLY A 314 -3.83 -15.44 -24.24
CA GLY A 314 -2.45 -15.75 -24.66
C GLY A 314 -2.24 -16.07 -26.14
N SER A 315 -3.30 -16.24 -26.95
CA SER A 315 -3.20 -16.41 -28.41
C SER A 315 -3.47 -15.11 -29.16
N ARG A 316 -2.77 -14.90 -30.29
CA ARG A 316 -3.10 -13.84 -31.26
C ARG A 316 -4.17 -14.28 -32.26
N ASP A 317 -4.47 -15.58 -32.32
CA ASP A 317 -5.45 -16.14 -33.23
C ASP A 317 -6.87 -15.90 -32.69
N ALA A 318 -7.77 -15.51 -33.60
CA ALA A 318 -9.13 -15.15 -33.27
C ALA A 318 -10.13 -15.92 -34.13
N SER A 319 -11.11 -16.57 -33.50
CA SER A 319 -12.24 -17.15 -34.21
C SER A 319 -13.18 -16.02 -34.65
N VAL A 320 -13.27 -15.78 -35.96
CA VAL A 320 -14.15 -14.76 -36.53
C VAL A 320 -15.54 -15.35 -36.77
N LEU A 321 -16.54 -14.87 -36.05
CA LEU A 321 -17.90 -15.45 -36.02
C LEU A 321 -18.96 -14.54 -36.65
N LYS A 322 -18.84 -13.22 -36.47
CA LYS A 322 -19.83 -12.21 -36.92
C LYS A 322 -21.29 -12.58 -36.58
N GLN A 323 -21.49 -13.16 -35.40
CA GLN A 323 -22.78 -13.70 -34.98
C GLN A 323 -23.61 -12.60 -34.29
N GLU A 324 -24.86 -12.42 -34.71
CA GLU A 324 -25.79 -11.46 -34.11
C GLU A 324 -26.50 -12.09 -32.91
N LEU A 325 -26.60 -11.35 -31.80
CA LEU A 325 -27.23 -11.80 -30.55
C LEU A 325 -28.74 -11.57 -30.59
N HIS A 326 -29.52 -12.48 -29.98
CA HIS A 326 -30.97 -12.37 -29.89
C HIS A 326 -31.38 -11.37 -28.81
N PHE A 327 -32.12 -10.33 -29.17
CA PHE A 327 -32.61 -9.33 -28.24
C PHE A 327 -33.89 -9.79 -27.54
N ASP A 328 -33.86 -9.86 -26.21
CA ASP A 328 -35.05 -10.08 -25.36
C ASP A 328 -35.62 -8.72 -24.93
N PRO A 329 -36.81 -8.32 -25.43
CA PRO A 329 -37.42 -7.03 -25.11
C PRO A 329 -37.94 -6.93 -23.67
N LYS A 330 -38.16 -8.06 -22.96
CA LYS A 330 -38.66 -8.03 -21.58
C LYS A 330 -37.57 -7.62 -20.60
N GLU A 331 -36.38 -8.17 -20.79
CA GLU A 331 -35.22 -7.94 -19.93
C GLU A 331 -34.32 -6.80 -20.48
N ALA A 332 -34.55 -6.36 -21.72
CA ALA A 332 -33.70 -5.43 -22.46
C ALA A 332 -32.24 -5.90 -22.56
N VAL A 333 -32.05 -7.19 -22.87
CA VAL A 333 -30.74 -7.86 -22.91
C VAL A 333 -30.58 -8.61 -24.23
N HIS A 334 -29.38 -8.57 -24.80
CA HIS A 334 -28.97 -9.40 -25.93
C HIS A 334 -28.37 -10.70 -25.43
N THR A 335 -28.85 -11.83 -25.94
CA THR A 335 -28.46 -13.16 -25.49
C THR A 335 -27.87 -14.00 -26.61
N LEU A 336 -26.92 -14.84 -26.24
CA LEU A 336 -26.42 -15.92 -27.07
C LEU A 336 -26.65 -17.24 -26.32
N ASP A 337 -27.57 -18.05 -26.84
CA ASP A 337 -28.05 -19.26 -26.16
C ASP A 337 -26.97 -20.36 -26.04
N ALA A 338 -26.08 -20.47 -27.03
CA ALA A 338 -24.99 -21.42 -27.04
C ALA A 338 -23.67 -20.70 -27.36
N LEU A 339 -22.63 -21.01 -26.59
CA LEU A 339 -21.30 -20.48 -26.86
C LEU A 339 -20.82 -20.90 -28.26
N PRO A 340 -19.98 -20.07 -28.92
CA PRO A 340 -19.49 -20.36 -30.25
C PRO A 340 -18.71 -21.68 -30.34
N GLU A 341 -18.75 -22.33 -31.50
CA GLU A 341 -17.97 -23.55 -31.75
C GLU A 341 -16.48 -23.33 -31.45
N GLY A 342 -15.90 -24.28 -30.71
CA GLY A 342 -14.49 -24.25 -30.32
C GLY A 342 -14.20 -23.57 -28.99
N VAL A 343 -15.15 -22.84 -28.40
CA VAL A 343 -15.06 -22.31 -27.03
C VAL A 343 -15.25 -23.44 -26.02
N ASP A 344 -14.20 -23.72 -25.27
CA ASP A 344 -14.11 -24.72 -24.20
C ASP A 344 -13.81 -24.04 -22.86
N ILE A 345 -13.61 -24.80 -21.78
CA ILE A 345 -13.09 -24.30 -20.50
C ILE A 345 -11.82 -23.47 -20.73
N GLY A 346 -11.79 -22.24 -20.20
CA GLY A 346 -10.65 -21.35 -20.37
C GLY A 346 -10.98 -19.87 -20.26
N GLU A 347 -9.94 -19.06 -20.40
CA GLU A 347 -10.03 -17.61 -20.43
C GLU A 347 -10.08 -17.10 -21.87
N TYR A 348 -11.01 -16.19 -22.15
CA TYR A 348 -11.21 -15.62 -23.49
C TYR A 348 -11.40 -14.11 -23.44
N VAL A 349 -11.19 -13.47 -24.58
CA VAL A 349 -11.59 -12.08 -24.81
C VAL A 349 -12.61 -12.06 -25.94
N PHE A 350 -13.82 -11.61 -25.66
CA PHE A 350 -14.91 -11.52 -26.64
C PHE A 350 -14.97 -10.09 -27.17
N ALA A 351 -14.94 -9.93 -28.48
CA ALA A 351 -15.04 -8.63 -29.14
C ALA A 351 -16.45 -8.44 -29.71
N PHE A 352 -17.22 -7.53 -29.10
CA PHE A 352 -18.56 -7.16 -29.51
C PHE A 352 -18.57 -5.86 -30.31
N GLU A 353 -19.56 -5.70 -31.18
CA GLU A 353 -19.82 -4.48 -31.93
C GLU A 353 -21.30 -4.11 -31.83
N ILE A 354 -21.59 -2.86 -31.45
CA ILE A 354 -22.95 -2.31 -31.43
C ILE A 354 -23.23 -1.73 -32.81
N VAL A 355 -24.32 -2.14 -33.44
CA VAL A 355 -24.73 -1.67 -34.75
C VAL A 355 -26.07 -0.95 -34.67
N LEU A 356 -26.05 0.34 -34.98
CA LEU A 356 -27.23 1.20 -35.09
C LEU A 356 -27.73 1.19 -36.53
N SER A 357 -29.01 0.85 -36.73
CA SER A 357 -29.62 0.82 -38.07
C SER A 357 -30.04 2.20 -38.58
N ASP A 358 -30.45 3.09 -37.67
CA ASP A 358 -30.93 4.44 -37.99
C ASP A 358 -29.77 5.44 -38.14
N PRO A 359 -29.65 6.15 -39.28
CA PRO A 359 -28.67 7.22 -39.48
C PRO A 359 -28.74 8.36 -38.45
N GLU A 360 -29.92 8.69 -37.91
CA GLU A 360 -30.06 9.71 -36.87
C GLU A 360 -29.45 9.23 -35.55
N HIS A 361 -29.65 7.96 -35.19
CA HIS A 361 -29.02 7.38 -34.01
C HIS A 361 -27.49 7.33 -34.15
N LYS A 362 -26.95 7.08 -35.35
CA LYS A 362 -25.50 7.13 -35.60
C LYS A 362 -24.88 8.51 -35.36
N ARG A 363 -25.65 9.59 -35.55
CA ARG A 363 -25.17 10.95 -35.26
C ARG A 363 -25.29 11.32 -33.78
N LYS A 364 -26.23 10.68 -33.06
CA LYS A 364 -26.54 10.99 -31.66
C LYS A 364 -25.76 10.14 -30.67
N PHE A 365 -25.43 8.89 -30.99
CA PHE A 365 -24.85 7.93 -30.05
C PHE A 365 -23.45 7.51 -30.46
N ALA A 366 -22.54 7.42 -29.49
CA ALA A 366 -21.19 6.91 -29.70
C ALA A 366 -21.11 5.43 -29.28
N THR A 367 -20.68 4.58 -30.20
CA THR A 367 -20.53 3.13 -29.97
C THR A 367 -19.09 2.70 -29.77
N GLY A 368 -18.13 3.52 -30.20
CA GLY A 368 -16.68 3.31 -30.03
C GLY A 368 -16.13 2.06 -30.74
N GLY A 369 -16.86 1.51 -31.71
CA GLY A 369 -16.44 0.37 -32.51
C GLY A 369 -16.48 -0.96 -31.73
N ARG A 370 -15.35 -1.68 -31.70
CA ARG A 370 -15.26 -3.01 -31.08
C ARG A 370 -14.91 -2.92 -29.60
N THR A 371 -15.79 -3.45 -28.77
CA THR A 371 -15.58 -3.58 -27.32
C THR A 371 -15.07 -4.97 -26.99
N LYS A 372 -13.87 -5.05 -26.41
CA LYS A 372 -13.27 -6.29 -25.94
C LYS A 372 -13.62 -6.49 -24.46
N VAL A 373 -14.15 -7.66 -24.12
CA VAL A 373 -14.55 -8.01 -22.75
C VAL A 373 -13.92 -9.36 -22.38
N PRO A 374 -13.20 -9.47 -21.24
CA PRO A 374 -12.72 -10.75 -20.75
C PRO A 374 -13.91 -11.62 -20.28
N VAL A 375 -13.91 -12.88 -20.70
CA VAL A 375 -14.92 -13.88 -20.36
C VAL A 375 -14.21 -15.17 -19.91
N HIS A 376 -14.60 -15.68 -18.76
CA HIS A 376 -14.09 -16.93 -18.20
C HIS A 376 -15.13 -18.01 -18.41
N VAL A 377 -14.78 -19.06 -19.12
CA VAL A 377 -15.66 -20.19 -19.37
C VAL A 377 -15.24 -21.30 -18.42
N THR A 378 -16.12 -21.62 -17.47
CA THR A 378 -15.87 -22.63 -16.43
C THR A 378 -16.52 -23.95 -16.80
N GLY A 379 -16.04 -25.05 -16.22
CA GLY A 379 -16.70 -26.33 -16.34
C GLY A 379 -16.09 -27.42 -15.46
N VAL A 380 -16.72 -28.58 -15.46
CA VAL A 380 -16.18 -29.79 -14.81
C VAL A 380 -15.09 -30.40 -15.67
N VAL A 381 -13.88 -30.49 -15.12
CA VAL A 381 -12.72 -31.16 -15.73
C VAL A 381 -12.76 -32.65 -15.40
N LYS A 382 -12.57 -33.50 -16.42
CA LYS A 382 -12.55 -34.94 -16.24
C LYS A 382 -11.15 -35.41 -15.85
N VAL A 383 -11.07 -36.15 -14.75
CA VAL A 383 -9.84 -36.84 -14.32
C VAL A 383 -9.90 -38.29 -14.79
N GLU A 384 -8.86 -38.77 -15.46
CA GLU A 384 -8.78 -40.14 -15.96
C GLU A 384 -7.45 -40.79 -15.57
N ASN A 385 -7.43 -42.12 -15.54
CA ASN A 385 -6.22 -42.94 -15.32
C ASN A 385 -5.39 -42.53 -14.10
N ALA A 386 -6.05 -42.01 -13.06
CA ALA A 386 -5.38 -41.63 -11.83
C ALA A 386 -4.86 -42.87 -11.09
N LYS A 387 -3.57 -42.87 -10.78
CA LYS A 387 -2.90 -43.99 -10.11
C LYS A 387 -1.71 -43.53 -9.28
N VAL A 388 -1.43 -44.30 -8.25
CA VAL A 388 -0.21 -44.21 -7.44
C VAL A 388 0.53 -45.53 -7.53
N ALA A 389 1.86 -45.49 -7.59
CA ALA A 389 2.70 -46.66 -7.59
C ALA A 389 3.95 -46.45 -6.73
N VAL A 390 4.42 -47.53 -6.10
CA VAL A 390 5.77 -47.61 -5.52
C VAL A 390 6.64 -48.39 -6.49
N LEU A 391 7.78 -47.80 -6.86
CA LEU A 391 8.71 -48.33 -7.85
C LEU A 391 10.05 -48.65 -7.19
N GLU A 392 10.69 -49.75 -7.60
CA GLU A 392 12.09 -50.05 -7.30
C GLU A 392 12.88 -50.10 -8.61
N GLY A 393 13.69 -49.08 -8.87
CA GLY A 393 14.20 -48.83 -10.24
C GLY A 393 13.04 -48.54 -11.20
N ASP A 394 12.91 -49.35 -12.25
CA ASP A 394 11.82 -49.28 -13.23
C ASP A 394 10.72 -50.33 -13.00
N ILE A 395 10.81 -51.12 -11.92
CA ILE A 395 9.88 -52.20 -11.61
C ILE A 395 8.79 -51.68 -10.66
N VAL A 396 7.53 -51.99 -10.98
CA VAL A 396 6.36 -51.63 -10.16
C VAL A 396 6.18 -52.68 -9.06
N GLU A 397 6.43 -52.29 -7.80
CA GLU A 397 6.22 -53.13 -6.61
C GLU A 397 4.75 -53.15 -6.19
N SER A 398 4.11 -51.98 -6.24
CA SER A 398 2.72 -51.79 -5.84
C SER A 398 2.09 -50.70 -6.68
N GLU A 399 0.88 -50.93 -7.21
CA GLU A 399 0.09 -49.92 -7.93
C GLU A 399 -1.35 -49.93 -7.42
N LYS A 400 -1.90 -48.75 -7.16
CA LYS A 400 -3.31 -48.56 -6.77
C LYS A 400 -3.93 -47.50 -7.65
N LYS A 401 -5.15 -47.76 -8.14
CA LYS A 401 -5.96 -46.77 -8.84
C LYS A 401 -6.53 -45.77 -7.84
N LEU A 402 -6.61 -44.51 -8.24
CA LEU A 402 -7.14 -43.41 -7.44
C LEU A 402 -8.49 -42.96 -8.00
N ASP A 403 -9.40 -42.61 -7.10
CA ASP A 403 -10.67 -41.97 -7.44
C ASP A 403 -10.56 -40.46 -7.17
N LEU A 404 -10.52 -39.64 -8.23
CA LEU A 404 -10.25 -38.20 -8.14
C LEU A 404 -11.32 -37.39 -8.90
N PRO A 405 -12.06 -36.47 -8.25
CA PRO A 405 -12.20 -36.30 -6.80
C PRO A 405 -13.06 -37.43 -6.19
N GLY A 406 -12.64 -38.00 -5.07
CA GLY A 406 -13.29 -39.18 -4.49
C GLY A 406 -12.60 -39.71 -3.23
N LYS A 407 -13.21 -40.68 -2.54
CA LYS A 407 -12.60 -41.25 -1.32
C LYS A 407 -11.51 -42.24 -1.69
N ASN A 408 -10.31 -42.03 -1.17
CA ASN A 408 -9.18 -42.93 -1.30
C ASN A 408 -8.73 -43.36 0.10
N ASP A 409 -8.31 -44.61 0.24
CA ASP A 409 -7.75 -45.18 1.47
C ASP A 409 -6.44 -45.89 1.15
N LEU A 410 -5.44 -45.10 0.80
CA LEU A 410 -4.10 -45.62 0.50
C LEU A 410 -3.36 -45.89 1.79
N ALA A 411 -2.91 -47.13 1.94
CA ALA A 411 -1.81 -47.51 2.82
C ALA A 411 -0.69 -48.06 1.95
N LEU A 412 0.46 -47.39 1.93
CA LEU A 412 1.66 -47.76 1.19
C LEU A 412 2.85 -47.84 2.15
N SER A 413 3.90 -48.54 1.75
CA SER A 413 5.18 -48.56 2.46
C SER A 413 6.30 -48.44 1.43
N ALA A 414 7.31 -47.61 1.70
CA ALA A 414 8.48 -47.52 0.85
C ALA A 414 9.76 -47.30 1.65
N ASN A 415 10.87 -47.83 1.16
CA ASN A 415 12.19 -47.54 1.69
C ASN A 415 12.91 -46.45 0.86
N HIS A 416 14.10 -46.04 1.30
CA HIS A 416 14.91 -45.03 0.63
C HIS A 416 15.39 -45.38 -0.79
N LEU A 417 15.38 -46.64 -1.22
CA LEU A 417 15.75 -47.06 -2.58
C LEU A 417 14.56 -47.06 -3.55
N GLN A 418 13.35 -47.01 -3.01
CA GLN A 418 12.11 -47.00 -3.76
C GLN A 418 11.69 -45.57 -4.11
N LYS A 419 10.77 -45.46 -5.07
CA LYS A 419 10.24 -44.19 -5.56
C LYS A 419 8.72 -44.19 -5.49
N LEU A 420 8.11 -43.06 -5.16
CA LEU A 420 6.67 -42.88 -5.25
C LEU A 420 6.33 -42.21 -6.57
N HIS A 421 5.54 -42.88 -7.41
CA HIS A 421 5.08 -42.37 -8.68
C HIS A 421 3.57 -42.10 -8.63
N VAL A 422 3.14 -40.89 -8.96
CA VAL A 422 1.73 -40.51 -9.07
C VAL A 422 1.49 -40.00 -10.49
N SER A 423 0.45 -40.52 -11.15
CA SER A 423 0.08 -40.07 -12.49
C SER A 423 -1.43 -39.97 -12.69
N PHE A 424 -1.89 -38.98 -13.44
CA PHE A 424 -3.29 -38.81 -13.83
C PHE A 424 -3.41 -37.98 -15.12
N LEU A 425 -4.57 -38.06 -15.78
CA LEU A 425 -4.90 -37.28 -16.97
C LEU A 425 -5.99 -36.26 -16.66
N LEU A 426 -5.85 -35.04 -17.17
CA LEU A 426 -6.88 -34.01 -17.09
C LEU A 426 -7.36 -33.62 -18.49
N THR A 427 -8.68 -33.73 -18.71
CA THR A 427 -9.31 -33.37 -19.97
C THR A 427 -10.53 -32.47 -19.78
N THR A 428 -10.74 -31.57 -20.72
CA THR A 428 -11.94 -30.73 -20.76
C THR A 428 -13.18 -31.53 -21.17
N PRO A 429 -14.40 -31.00 -21.01
CA PRO A 429 -15.63 -31.62 -21.50
C PRO A 429 -15.62 -31.98 -22.99
N PHE A 430 -14.85 -31.24 -23.81
CA PHE A 430 -14.69 -31.53 -25.24
C PHE A 430 -13.49 -32.44 -25.55
N GLY A 431 -12.86 -33.03 -24.53
CA GLY A 431 -11.77 -34.00 -24.68
C GLY A 431 -10.40 -33.38 -24.99
N LYS A 432 -10.23 -32.06 -24.83
CA LYS A 432 -8.95 -31.39 -25.03
C LYS A 432 -8.07 -31.52 -23.77
N PRO A 433 -6.74 -31.47 -23.91
CA PRO A 433 -5.83 -31.42 -22.76
C PRO A 433 -6.13 -30.20 -21.87
N PHE A 434 -6.31 -30.43 -20.58
CA PHE A 434 -6.50 -29.35 -19.61
C PHE A 434 -5.25 -29.17 -18.75
N LYS A 435 -4.73 -27.94 -18.70
CA LYS A 435 -3.60 -27.56 -17.85
C LYS A 435 -4.10 -26.65 -16.73
N PRO A 436 -4.26 -27.16 -15.49
CA PRO A 436 -4.64 -26.33 -14.36
C PRO A 436 -3.50 -25.39 -13.97
N HIS A 437 -3.85 -24.27 -13.36
CA HIS A 437 -2.92 -23.35 -12.74
C HIS A 437 -2.15 -24.02 -11.59
N GLN A 438 -2.80 -24.88 -10.79
CA GLN A 438 -2.18 -25.57 -9.66
C GLN A 438 -2.38 -27.09 -9.73
N ALA A 439 -1.27 -27.83 -9.62
CA ALA A 439 -1.25 -29.27 -9.41
C ALA A 439 -0.09 -29.60 -8.45
N LEU A 440 -0.42 -29.92 -7.19
CA LEU A 440 0.53 -30.04 -6.08
C LEU A 440 0.33 -31.35 -5.34
N LEU A 441 1.42 -32.08 -5.10
CA LEU A 441 1.46 -33.25 -4.22
C LEU A 441 2.09 -32.84 -2.89
N LYS A 442 1.36 -32.98 -1.80
CA LYS A 442 1.82 -32.69 -0.44
C LYS A 442 2.02 -33.99 0.33
N LEU A 443 3.19 -34.11 0.97
CA LEU A 443 3.48 -35.15 1.95
C LEU A 443 3.67 -34.49 3.32
N ARG A 444 2.88 -34.91 4.31
CA ARG A 444 2.94 -34.38 5.67
C ARG A 444 3.38 -35.47 6.64
N HIS A 445 4.54 -35.30 7.24
CA HIS A 445 5.04 -36.21 8.28
C HIS A 445 4.18 -36.13 9.54
N GLU A 446 4.10 -37.22 10.32
CA GLU A 446 3.42 -37.26 11.63
C GLU A 446 3.89 -36.18 12.62
N SER A 447 5.15 -35.72 12.50
CA SER A 447 5.62 -34.61 13.31
C SER A 447 4.90 -33.31 12.98
N GLY A 448 4.43 -33.11 11.75
CA GLY A 448 3.82 -31.87 11.25
C GLY A 448 4.66 -31.12 10.21
N VAL A 449 5.79 -31.68 9.77
CA VAL A 449 6.59 -31.13 8.66
C VAL A 449 5.89 -31.45 7.33
N GLU A 450 5.69 -30.43 6.50
CA GLU A 450 5.04 -30.55 5.19
C GLU A 450 6.06 -30.37 4.05
N HIS A 451 5.96 -31.24 3.05
CA HIS A 451 6.72 -31.17 1.81
C HIS A 451 5.76 -31.04 0.64
N ILE A 452 5.89 -29.98 -0.15
CA ILE A 452 5.00 -29.70 -1.29
C ILE A 452 5.80 -29.80 -2.57
N PHE A 453 5.30 -30.59 -3.52
CA PHE A 453 5.92 -30.82 -4.81
C PHE A 453 4.97 -30.42 -5.93
N VAL A 454 5.49 -29.72 -6.95
CA VAL A 454 4.73 -29.40 -8.17
C VAL A 454 4.70 -30.63 -9.05
N VAL A 455 3.50 -31.05 -9.48
CA VAL A 455 3.34 -32.20 -10.37
C VAL A 455 3.76 -31.79 -11.79
N GLY A 456 4.61 -32.60 -12.42
CA GLY A 456 5.08 -32.38 -13.78
C GLY A 456 3.94 -32.48 -14.79
N ASN A 457 4.08 -31.77 -15.91
CA ASN A 457 3.07 -31.72 -16.96
C ASN A 457 3.70 -32.07 -18.32
N SER A 458 3.11 -33.06 -19.00
CA SER A 458 3.38 -33.43 -20.39
C SER A 458 2.08 -33.38 -21.21
N GLY A 459 1.50 -32.18 -21.35
CA GLY A 459 0.25 -31.93 -22.05
C GLY A 459 -0.97 -32.38 -21.25
N THR A 460 -1.51 -33.56 -21.59
CA THR A 460 -2.64 -34.20 -20.88
C THR A 460 -2.21 -34.94 -19.63
N HIS A 461 -0.96 -35.42 -19.60
CA HIS A 461 -0.44 -36.31 -18.57
C HIS A 461 0.26 -35.52 -17.49
N PHE A 462 -0.20 -35.72 -16.27
CA PHE A 462 0.40 -35.18 -15.06
C PHE A 462 1.08 -36.32 -14.35
N GLU A 463 2.38 -36.16 -14.09
CA GLU A 463 3.17 -37.19 -13.44
C GLU A 463 4.20 -36.58 -12.50
N ILE A 464 4.46 -37.28 -11.41
CA ILE A 464 5.55 -36.97 -10.50
C ILE A 464 6.13 -38.25 -9.95
N THR A 465 7.45 -38.34 -9.98
CA THR A 465 8.22 -39.42 -9.35
C THR A 465 9.07 -38.82 -8.25
N LEU A 466 8.75 -39.16 -7.00
CA LEU A 466 9.55 -38.82 -5.83
C LEU A 466 10.57 -39.93 -5.60
N ASP A 467 11.81 -39.66 -5.99
CA ASP A 467 12.95 -40.54 -5.70
C ASP A 467 13.44 -40.28 -4.28
N PHE A 468 13.08 -41.17 -3.34
CA PHE A 468 13.36 -40.95 -1.92
C PHE A 468 14.85 -40.88 -1.63
N LEU A 469 15.70 -41.62 -2.36
CA LEU A 469 17.16 -41.57 -2.22
C LEU A 469 17.70 -40.16 -2.49
N SER A 470 17.19 -39.54 -3.56
CA SER A 470 17.58 -38.17 -3.93
C SER A 470 16.97 -37.09 -3.02
N LEU A 471 15.89 -37.42 -2.32
CA LEU A 471 15.12 -36.49 -1.50
C LEU A 471 15.40 -36.63 0.00
N VAL A 472 16.16 -37.63 0.46
CA VAL A 472 16.40 -37.91 1.89
C VAL A 472 16.78 -36.65 2.68
N GLU A 473 17.69 -35.83 2.16
CA GLU A 473 18.09 -34.57 2.81
C GLU A 473 16.94 -33.56 2.90
N LYS A 474 16.08 -33.49 1.87
CA LYS A 474 14.91 -32.60 1.85
C LYS A 474 13.79 -33.08 2.76
N PHE A 475 13.71 -34.38 3.01
CA PHE A 475 12.84 -34.99 4.03
C PHE A 475 13.46 -34.98 5.43
N TYR A 476 14.64 -34.38 5.60
CA TYR A 476 15.36 -34.28 6.87
C TYR A 476 15.62 -35.65 7.53
N TYR A 477 15.75 -36.71 6.72
CA TYR A 477 15.98 -38.09 7.21
C TYR A 477 14.88 -38.56 8.19
N LEU A 478 13.67 -38.01 8.11
CA LEU A 478 12.55 -38.37 8.97
C LEU A 478 11.88 -39.66 8.44
N SER A 479 12.07 -40.77 9.15
CA SER A 479 11.30 -42.00 8.92
C SER A 479 10.01 -41.96 9.73
N GLY A 480 8.95 -42.59 9.21
CA GLY A 480 7.64 -42.68 9.85
C GLY A 480 6.49 -42.51 8.85
N GLN A 481 5.30 -42.23 9.39
CA GLN A 481 4.10 -42.07 8.60
C GLN A 481 4.03 -40.68 7.94
N TYR A 482 3.76 -40.67 6.64
CA TYR A 482 3.46 -39.47 5.86
C TYR A 482 2.05 -39.53 5.28
N ASP A 483 1.24 -38.51 5.54
CA ASP A 483 -0.05 -38.33 4.89
C ASP A 483 0.17 -37.72 3.49
N ILE A 484 -0.49 -38.30 2.49
CA ILE A 484 -0.43 -37.87 1.10
C ILE A 484 -1.71 -37.10 0.76
N GLU A 485 -1.55 -35.90 0.21
CA GLU A 485 -2.65 -35.06 -0.27
C GLU A 485 -2.32 -34.53 -1.68
N LEU A 486 -3.30 -34.59 -2.58
CA LEU A 486 -3.20 -34.06 -3.93
C LEU A 486 -4.15 -32.87 -4.09
N THR A 487 -3.61 -31.74 -4.52
CA THR A 487 -4.37 -30.51 -4.79
C THR A 487 -4.31 -30.22 -6.28
N VAL A 488 -5.48 -30.10 -6.91
CA VAL A 488 -5.62 -29.68 -8.31
C VAL A 488 -6.67 -28.57 -8.37
N GLY A 489 -6.27 -27.41 -8.89
CA GLY A 489 -7.15 -26.24 -8.91
C GLY A 489 -6.84 -25.25 -10.01
N ASP A 490 -7.91 -24.65 -10.54
CA ASP A 490 -7.87 -23.58 -11.52
C ASP A 490 -9.09 -22.66 -11.35
N ALA A 491 -8.97 -21.38 -11.70
CA ALA A 491 -10.08 -20.43 -11.70
C ALA A 491 -11.19 -20.82 -12.68
N VAL A 492 -10.86 -21.54 -13.76
CA VAL A 492 -11.84 -22.03 -14.75
C VAL A 492 -12.35 -23.46 -14.47
N MET A 493 -11.90 -24.11 -13.39
CA MET A 493 -12.27 -25.48 -13.03
C MET A 493 -13.27 -25.52 -11.87
N GLU A 494 -14.50 -25.95 -12.14
CA GLU A 494 -15.60 -25.96 -11.16
C GLU A 494 -15.45 -27.05 -10.10
N ASN A 495 -14.81 -28.16 -10.45
CA ASN A 495 -14.56 -29.29 -9.59
C ASN A 495 -13.11 -29.31 -9.07
N SER A 496 -12.52 -28.15 -8.81
CA SER A 496 -11.22 -28.03 -8.13
C SER A 496 -11.26 -28.78 -6.80
N PHE A 497 -10.20 -29.51 -6.46
CA PHE A 497 -10.20 -30.39 -5.30
C PHE A 497 -8.87 -30.37 -4.53
N LEU A 498 -9.01 -30.55 -3.22
CA LEU A 498 -7.94 -30.88 -2.29
C LEU A 498 -8.28 -32.25 -1.71
N GLN A 499 -7.56 -33.28 -2.13
CA GLN A 499 -7.94 -34.66 -1.91
C GLN A 499 -6.90 -35.37 -1.03
N PRO A 500 -7.25 -35.76 0.21
CA PRO A 500 -6.45 -36.72 0.95
C PRO A 500 -6.49 -38.07 0.24
N LEU A 501 -5.31 -38.63 0.00
CA LEU A 501 -5.12 -39.88 -0.71
C LEU A 501 -4.94 -41.06 0.24
N GLY A 502 -4.34 -40.83 1.40
CA GLY A 502 -4.05 -41.83 2.44
C GLY A 502 -2.66 -41.58 3.04
N SER A 503 -1.97 -42.63 3.46
CA SER A 503 -0.63 -42.54 4.04
C SER A 503 0.40 -43.49 3.41
N ILE A 504 1.66 -43.10 3.54
CA ILE A 504 2.83 -43.91 3.20
C ILE A 504 3.77 -43.97 4.40
N GLU A 505 4.14 -45.19 4.80
CA GLU A 505 5.18 -45.42 5.79
C GLU A 505 6.55 -45.37 5.10
N LEU A 506 7.40 -44.43 5.48
CA LEU A 506 8.73 -44.25 4.88
C LEU A 506 9.84 -44.69 5.82
N ASP A 507 10.71 -45.58 5.32
CA ASP A 507 11.94 -46.00 5.99
C ASP A 507 13.17 -45.36 5.34
N LEU A 508 13.58 -44.21 5.88
CA LEU A 508 14.74 -43.43 5.45
C LEU A 508 16.00 -43.78 6.27
N PRO A 509 17.21 -43.53 5.72
CA PRO A 509 18.46 -43.76 6.44
C PRO A 509 18.56 -42.86 7.67
N LYS A 510 19.37 -43.26 8.64
CA LYS A 510 19.64 -42.41 9.81
C LYS A 510 20.36 -41.13 9.41
N ALA A 511 19.93 -40.02 10.00
CA ALA A 511 20.51 -38.70 9.78
C ALA A 511 22.01 -38.65 10.14
N PRO A 512 22.89 -38.17 9.24
CA PRO A 512 24.27 -37.84 9.58
C PRO A 512 24.35 -36.75 10.64
N GLU A 513 25.42 -36.72 11.46
CA GLU A 513 25.59 -35.75 12.56
C GLU A 513 25.52 -34.27 12.11
N LYS A 514 25.84 -33.98 10.83
CA LYS A 514 25.84 -32.61 10.26
C LYS A 514 24.66 -32.35 9.31
N SER A 515 23.64 -33.20 9.32
CA SER A 515 22.47 -33.03 8.45
C SER A 515 21.65 -31.80 8.83
N THR A 516 20.95 -31.25 7.83
CA THR A 516 19.99 -30.17 8.04
C THR A 516 18.85 -30.68 8.91
N GLN A 517 18.53 -29.96 9.99
CA GLN A 517 17.39 -30.28 10.84
C GLN A 517 16.08 -29.79 10.22
N PRO A 518 14.95 -30.45 10.50
CA PRO A 518 13.65 -29.98 10.04
C PRO A 518 13.37 -28.57 10.57
N PRO A 519 12.64 -27.74 9.81
CA PRO A 519 12.32 -26.39 10.23
C PRO A 519 11.59 -26.44 11.58
N PRO A 520 11.91 -25.53 12.52
CA PRO A 520 11.17 -25.45 13.76
C PRO A 520 9.72 -25.19 13.43
N GLN A 521 8.85 -26.09 13.89
CA GLN A 521 7.43 -25.98 13.62
C GLN A 521 6.88 -24.68 14.20
N ALA A 522 5.77 -24.21 13.63
CA ALA A 522 5.02 -23.09 14.17
C ALA A 522 4.49 -23.48 15.56
N VAL A 523 5.36 -23.33 16.56
CA VAL A 523 5.00 -23.43 17.97
C VAL A 523 3.92 -22.37 18.20
N ASN A 524 2.83 -22.78 18.84
CA ASN A 524 1.77 -21.88 19.27
C ASN A 524 2.39 -20.55 19.77
N PRO A 525 2.01 -19.37 19.25
CA PRO A 525 2.60 -18.10 19.66
C PRO A 525 2.66 -17.93 21.18
N TYR A 526 1.67 -18.48 21.91
CA TYR A 526 1.62 -18.47 23.37
C TYR A 526 2.73 -19.29 24.05
N LEU A 527 3.24 -20.34 23.41
CA LEU A 527 4.38 -21.14 23.87
C LEU A 527 5.73 -20.50 23.51
N ARG A 528 5.82 -19.83 22.34
CA ARG A 528 7.06 -19.16 21.89
C ARG A 528 7.36 -17.88 22.69
N TYR A 529 6.32 -17.15 23.10
CA TYR A 529 6.42 -15.91 23.89
C TYR A 529 6.04 -16.08 25.37
N GLY A 530 5.99 -17.32 25.87
CA GLY A 530 5.74 -17.62 27.28
C GLY A 530 6.92 -17.26 28.19
N PRO A 531 6.69 -17.10 29.51
CA PRO A 531 7.75 -16.86 30.47
C PRO A 531 8.75 -18.03 30.48
N LYS A 532 10.04 -17.74 30.32
CA LYS A 532 11.12 -18.73 30.46
C LYS A 532 11.30 -19.11 31.94
N PRO A 533 11.84 -20.31 32.24
CA PRO A 533 12.18 -20.68 33.60
C PRO A 533 13.13 -19.66 34.24
N GLU A 534 12.88 -19.33 35.51
CA GLU A 534 13.71 -18.41 36.28
C GLU A 534 15.13 -18.95 36.47
N ILE A 535 16.15 -18.12 36.26
CA ILE A 535 17.56 -18.48 36.47
C ILE A 535 17.97 -17.97 37.85
N ALA A 536 18.17 -18.88 38.80
CA ALA A 536 18.73 -18.55 40.11
C ALA A 536 20.27 -18.62 40.08
N HIS A 537 20.94 -17.52 40.42
CA HIS A 537 22.41 -17.49 40.51
C HIS A 537 22.88 -18.27 41.75
N ILE A 538 23.62 -19.36 41.53
CA ILE A 538 24.24 -20.14 42.61
C ILE A 538 25.57 -19.49 42.97
N PHE A 539 25.60 -18.80 44.11
CA PHE A 539 26.85 -18.24 44.65
C PHE A 539 27.80 -19.35 45.08
N ARG A 540 29.12 -19.11 44.94
CA ARG A 540 30.14 -20.00 45.52
C ARG A 540 29.96 -20.03 47.05
N VAL A 541 29.96 -21.23 47.62
CA VAL A 541 29.94 -21.40 49.08
C VAL A 541 31.25 -20.84 49.65
N PRO A 542 31.22 -19.95 50.66
CA PRO A 542 32.43 -19.46 51.31
C PRO A 542 33.28 -20.61 51.86
N GLU A 543 34.60 -20.51 51.73
CA GLU A 543 35.53 -21.48 52.30
C GLU A 543 35.39 -21.53 53.83
N LYS A 544 35.48 -22.73 54.41
CA LYS A 544 35.39 -22.90 55.87
C LYS A 544 36.67 -22.40 56.53
N LEU A 545 36.54 -21.44 57.46
CA LEU A 545 37.63 -20.97 58.30
C LEU A 545 37.98 -22.02 59.39
N PRO A 546 39.25 -22.10 59.83
CA PRO A 546 39.64 -22.97 60.94
C PRO A 546 39.02 -22.51 62.28
N PRO A 547 38.86 -23.41 63.27
CA PRO A 547 38.38 -23.05 64.59
C PRO A 547 39.28 -22.01 65.27
N GLN A 548 38.68 -21.01 65.93
CA GLN A 548 39.42 -19.90 66.57
C GLN A 548 40.44 -20.38 67.61
N GLU A 549 40.10 -21.45 68.35
CA GLU A 549 40.98 -22.03 69.38
C GLU A 549 42.33 -22.51 68.82
N VAL A 550 42.30 -23.10 67.63
CA VAL A 550 43.52 -23.55 66.95
C VAL A 550 44.38 -22.35 66.58
N SER A 551 43.77 -21.30 66.03
CA SER A 551 44.47 -20.06 65.67
C SER A 551 45.11 -19.38 66.88
N PHE A 552 44.42 -19.31 68.03
CA PHE A 552 44.97 -18.73 69.26
C PHE A 552 46.10 -19.56 69.87
N ALA A 553 46.00 -20.89 69.83
CA ALA A 553 47.08 -21.77 70.29
C ALA A 553 48.38 -21.55 69.50
N PHE A 554 48.29 -21.46 68.17
CA PHE A 554 49.46 -21.18 67.33
C PHE A 554 49.99 -19.75 67.51
N LEU A 555 49.14 -18.75 67.74
CA LEU A 555 49.58 -17.40 68.08
C LEU A 555 50.43 -17.40 69.37
N GLY A 556 49.99 -18.12 70.41
CA GLY A 556 50.76 -18.29 71.64
C GLY A 556 52.11 -18.94 71.37
N LEU A 557 52.15 -19.98 70.54
CA LEU A 557 53.37 -20.71 70.18
C LEU A 557 54.38 -19.81 69.44
N VAL A 558 53.92 -18.87 68.60
CA VAL A 558 54.78 -17.88 67.92
C VAL A 558 55.41 -16.88 68.90
N LEU A 559 54.75 -16.55 70.02
CA LEU A 559 55.29 -15.63 71.02
C LEU A 559 56.35 -16.29 71.94
N VAL A 560 56.36 -17.61 72.06
CA VAL A 560 57.29 -18.35 72.93
C VAL A 560 58.77 -18.09 72.58
N PRO A 561 59.22 -18.19 71.31
CA PRO A 561 60.61 -17.87 70.94
C PRO A 561 61.01 -16.42 71.28
N PHE A 562 60.09 -15.46 71.15
CA PHE A 562 60.37 -14.06 71.49
C PHE A 562 60.59 -13.87 73.01
N LEU A 563 59.75 -14.49 73.84
CA LEU A 563 59.95 -14.50 75.29
C LEU A 563 61.26 -15.20 75.68
N ALA A 564 61.57 -16.34 75.06
CA ALA A 564 62.82 -17.04 75.28
C ALA A 564 64.05 -16.18 74.92
N PHE A 565 63.97 -15.43 73.81
CA PHE A 565 65.00 -14.47 73.40
C PHE A 565 65.21 -13.37 74.46
N LEU A 566 64.14 -12.75 74.97
CA LEU A 566 64.23 -11.72 76.02
C LEU A 566 64.86 -12.26 77.31
N VAL A 567 64.45 -13.46 77.75
CA VAL A 567 65.07 -14.14 78.91
C VAL A 567 66.55 -14.42 78.64
N GLY A 568 66.89 -14.84 77.41
CA GLY A 568 68.27 -15.04 76.97
C GLY A 568 69.12 -13.78 77.07
N LEU A 569 68.62 -12.62 76.61
CA LEU A 569 69.33 -11.34 76.71
C LEU A 569 69.64 -10.96 78.17
N LEU A 570 68.67 -11.17 79.08
CA LEU A 570 68.85 -10.90 80.51
C LEU A 570 69.91 -11.84 81.13
N ARG A 571 69.89 -13.13 80.76
CA ARG A 571 70.87 -14.12 81.24
C ARG A 571 72.29 -13.86 80.73
N LEU A 572 72.43 -13.34 79.51
CA LEU A 572 73.73 -12.99 78.90
C LEU A 572 74.29 -11.65 79.42
N GLY A 573 73.54 -10.89 80.22
CA GLY A 573 74.00 -9.60 80.77
C GLY A 573 74.11 -8.49 79.73
N VAL A 574 73.34 -8.58 78.64
CA VAL A 574 73.30 -7.55 77.59
C VAL A 574 72.84 -6.23 78.22
N ASN A 575 73.65 -5.18 78.05
CA ASN A 575 73.43 -3.88 78.68
C ASN A 575 73.63 -2.75 77.67
N LEU A 576 73.14 -1.55 78.02
CA LEU A 576 73.22 -0.35 77.20
C LEU A 576 74.31 0.63 77.68
N LYS A 577 75.34 0.16 78.39
CA LYS A 577 76.35 1.03 79.03
C LYS A 577 77.17 1.87 78.05
N ASN A 578 77.28 1.43 76.79
CA ASN A 578 78.02 2.14 75.73
C ASN A 578 77.20 3.26 75.06
N PHE A 579 76.00 3.58 75.57
CA PHE A 579 75.23 4.71 75.03
C PHE A 579 75.96 6.03 75.32
N PRO A 580 76.09 6.96 74.34
CA PRO A 580 76.89 8.17 74.53
C PRO A 580 76.35 9.03 75.68
N THR A 581 77.22 9.44 76.60
CA THR A 581 76.85 10.27 77.77
C THR A 581 77.00 11.77 77.54
N SER A 582 77.82 12.16 76.57
CA SER A 582 77.98 13.58 76.19
C SER A 582 76.74 14.08 75.45
N ALA A 583 76.30 15.30 75.78
CA ALA A 583 75.01 15.84 75.33
C ALA A 583 74.77 15.73 73.82
N ILE A 584 75.73 16.19 72.99
CA ILE A 584 75.56 16.22 71.53
C ILE A 584 75.46 14.80 70.93
N PRO A 585 76.41 13.87 71.16
CA PRO A 585 76.27 12.47 70.70
C PRO A 585 75.04 11.75 71.25
N ALA A 586 74.65 12.01 72.50
CA ALA A 586 73.47 11.41 73.12
C ALA A 586 72.19 11.84 72.39
N THR A 587 72.05 13.14 72.09
CA THR A 587 70.90 13.66 71.34
C THR A 587 70.78 13.01 69.97
N PHE A 588 71.86 12.91 69.20
CA PHE A 588 71.82 12.22 67.91
C PHE A 588 71.47 10.72 68.06
N ALA A 589 72.04 10.03 69.04
CA ALA A 589 71.72 8.61 69.29
C ALA A 589 70.24 8.41 69.66
N ILE A 590 69.66 9.27 70.50
CA ILE A 590 68.23 9.21 70.86
C ILE A 590 67.35 9.47 69.64
N LEU A 591 67.65 10.51 68.86
CA LEU A 591 66.90 10.83 67.64
C LEU A 591 67.01 9.70 66.61
N PHE A 592 68.15 9.00 66.52
CA PHE A 592 68.33 7.89 65.60
C PHE A 592 67.45 6.71 65.98
N HIS A 593 67.48 6.27 67.25
CA HIS A 593 66.65 5.17 67.73
C HIS A 593 65.16 5.53 67.74
N GLY A 594 64.83 6.78 68.09
CA GLY A 594 63.47 7.32 67.99
C GLY A 594 62.96 7.33 66.56
N GLY A 595 63.81 7.69 65.59
CA GLY A 595 63.49 7.59 64.17
C GLY A 595 63.24 6.15 63.71
N ILE A 596 64.05 5.19 64.16
CA ILE A 596 63.85 3.76 63.86
C ILE A 596 62.51 3.29 64.44
N ALA A 597 62.21 3.64 65.70
CA ALA A 597 60.93 3.33 66.32
C ALA A 597 59.76 3.96 65.55
N ALA A 598 59.90 5.21 65.09
CA ALA A 598 58.88 5.88 64.27
C ALA A 598 58.64 5.16 62.94
N VAL A 599 59.67 4.62 62.29
CA VAL A 599 59.51 3.79 61.08
C VAL A 599 58.78 2.48 61.38
N LEU A 600 59.10 1.81 62.48
CA LEU A 600 58.40 0.58 62.87
C LEU A 600 56.92 0.84 63.18
N ILE A 601 56.62 1.93 63.87
CA ILE A 601 55.24 2.37 64.14
C ILE A 601 54.51 2.72 62.84
N LEU A 602 55.19 3.40 61.90
CA LEU A 602 54.63 3.68 60.58
C LEU A 602 54.25 2.39 59.84
N TYR A 603 55.06 1.33 59.93
CA TYR A 603 54.73 0.02 59.34
C TYR A 603 53.53 -0.65 60.02
N VAL A 604 53.37 -0.49 61.33
CA VAL A 604 52.15 -0.94 62.03
C VAL A 604 50.93 -0.17 61.52
N PHE A 605 51.04 1.15 61.34
CA PHE A 605 49.96 1.95 60.77
C PHE A 605 49.65 1.60 59.31
N PHE A 606 50.66 1.25 58.51
CA PHE A 606 50.49 0.72 57.15
C PHE A 606 49.70 -0.58 57.16
N TRP A 607 50.03 -1.50 58.09
CA TRP A 607 49.31 -2.76 58.21
C TRP A 607 47.84 -2.56 58.65
N LEU A 608 47.57 -1.58 59.51
CA LEU A 608 46.23 -1.36 60.05
C LEU A 608 45.32 -0.50 59.16
N LYS A 609 45.85 0.56 58.52
CA LYS A 609 44.99 1.57 57.87
C LYS A 609 45.63 2.40 56.75
N LEU A 610 46.93 2.71 56.80
CA LEU A 610 47.54 3.62 55.81
C LEU A 610 47.68 2.93 54.45
N ASP A 611 47.45 3.68 53.37
CA ASP A 611 47.77 3.22 52.03
C ASP A 611 49.30 3.25 51.77
N LEU A 612 49.71 2.59 50.68
CA LEU A 612 51.11 2.45 50.31
C LEU A 612 51.78 3.80 50.01
N PHE A 613 51.09 4.71 49.32
CA PHE A 613 51.68 5.99 48.89
C PHE A 613 51.90 6.95 50.06
N THR A 614 50.95 7.03 50.98
CA THR A 614 51.03 7.81 52.22
C THR A 614 52.13 7.28 53.12
N THR A 615 52.24 5.94 53.21
CA THR A 615 53.32 5.27 53.94
C THR A 615 54.68 5.61 53.32
N LEU A 616 54.83 5.47 52.01
CA LEU A 616 56.09 5.77 51.31
C LEU A 616 56.48 7.24 51.40
N LYS A 617 55.53 8.18 51.28
CA LYS A 617 55.80 9.62 51.44
C LYS A 617 56.29 9.92 52.85
N THR A 618 55.62 9.38 53.87
CA THR A 618 55.99 9.57 55.28
C THR A 618 57.34 8.92 55.57
N LEU A 619 57.57 7.71 55.05
CA LEU A 619 58.84 6.99 55.16
C LEU A 619 59.97 7.73 54.46
N GLY A 620 59.72 8.36 53.32
CA GLY A 620 60.71 9.19 52.61
C GLY A 620 61.18 10.37 53.46
N VAL A 621 60.25 11.06 54.12
CA VAL A 621 60.57 12.18 55.03
C VAL A 621 61.33 11.69 56.25
N ILE A 622 60.84 10.65 56.94
CA ILE A 622 61.50 10.07 58.11
C ILE A 622 62.86 9.46 57.72
N GLY A 623 62.98 8.90 56.52
CA GLY A 623 64.18 8.27 55.98
C GLY A 623 65.32 9.26 55.76
N ILE A 624 65.04 10.43 55.16
CA ILE A 624 66.03 11.52 55.02
C ILE A 624 66.51 11.96 56.41
N PHE A 625 65.59 12.13 57.35
CA PHE A 625 65.91 12.47 58.73
C PHE A 625 66.81 11.40 59.39
N LEU A 626 66.44 10.13 59.26
CA LEU A 626 67.21 8.99 59.79
C LEU A 626 68.60 8.89 59.18
N MET A 627 68.75 9.16 57.88
CA MET A 627 70.05 9.13 57.21
C MET A 627 71.01 10.14 57.83
N PHE A 628 70.55 11.37 58.08
CA PHE A 628 71.37 12.42 58.67
C PHE A 628 71.76 12.11 60.12
N VAL A 629 70.77 11.79 60.96
CA VAL A 629 71.00 11.52 62.38
C VAL A 629 71.80 10.24 62.57
N GLY A 630 71.49 9.19 61.79
CA GLY A 630 72.23 7.93 61.79
C GLY A 630 73.67 8.08 61.36
N HIS A 631 73.96 8.87 60.32
CA HIS A 631 75.33 9.17 59.93
C HIS A 631 76.12 9.80 61.09
N ARG A 632 75.54 10.80 61.77
CA ARG A 632 76.19 11.44 62.94
C ARG A 632 76.44 10.44 64.08
N THR A 633 75.46 9.61 64.42
CA THR A 633 75.58 8.61 65.49
C THR A 633 76.63 7.53 65.15
N LEU A 634 76.61 7.00 63.92
CA LEU A 634 77.55 5.97 63.48
C LEU A 634 78.97 6.51 63.31
N SER A 635 79.14 7.73 62.79
CA SER A 635 80.45 8.39 62.73
C SER A 635 81.03 8.65 64.12
N HIS A 636 80.19 9.06 65.09
CA HIS A 636 80.63 9.18 66.48
C HIS A 636 81.07 7.82 67.04
N LEU A 637 80.28 6.76 66.84
CA LEU A 637 80.63 5.42 67.30
C LEU A 637 81.95 4.92 66.67
N ALA A 638 82.15 5.14 65.37
CA ALA A 638 83.37 4.76 64.66
C ALA A 638 84.59 5.53 65.17
N SER A 639 84.47 6.84 65.40
CA SER A 639 85.56 7.66 65.95
C SER A 639 85.90 7.31 67.40
N ALA A 640 84.88 7.02 68.24
CA ALA A 640 85.10 6.52 69.60
C ALA A 640 85.79 5.15 69.59
N SER A 641 85.38 4.25 68.69
CA SER A 641 86.01 2.94 68.53
C SER A 641 87.45 3.03 67.99
N ALA A 642 87.72 3.93 67.03
CA ALA A 642 89.06 4.18 66.52
C ALA A 642 89.97 4.72 67.63
N LYS A 643 89.48 5.69 68.43
CA LYS A 643 90.20 6.20 69.61
C LYS A 643 90.49 5.09 70.63
N LEU A 644 89.55 4.18 70.87
CA LEU A 644 89.73 3.06 71.81
C LEU A 644 90.61 1.93 71.27
N LYS A 645 90.82 1.83 69.95
CA LYS A 645 91.77 0.88 69.33
C LYS A 645 93.17 1.46 69.14
N SER A 646 93.29 2.80 69.07
CA SER A 646 94.57 3.51 68.99
C SER A 646 95.14 3.92 70.36
N ALA A 647 94.35 3.76 71.43
CA ALA A 647 94.71 3.91 72.84
C ALA A 647 94.78 2.53 73.48
#